data_AF-A0A6G8ATI5-F1
#
_entry.id   AF-A0A6G8ATI5-F1
#
_cell.length_a   1.000
_cell.length_b   1.000
_cell.length_c   1.000
_cell.angle_alpha   90.00
_cell.angle_beta   90.00
_cell.angle_gamma   90.00
#
_symmetry.space_group_name_H-M   'P 1'
#
loop_
_entity.id
_entity.type
_entity.pdbx_description
1 polymer ?
#
loop_
_entity_poly.entity_id
_entity_poly.type
_entity_poly.pdbx_seq_one_letter_code
_entity_poly.pdbx_strand_id
1 'polypeptide(L)'
;MEQWKQKVLRMETVNKKKMKKSRLGWVIASMSILGLSGVIAPGVALATLPEKTVETIAVTETATTNSTEEIKLVDSNNKQVINIETIKETAKKDLTEQFKIKETEISELQALTAEQKNEAKTSLSTKQTQFTKDILTLSSEQEITDRIKLEKEQLSELLVTYQNLNEENQKIVTETTKPTTEQSKDEVKEPAQTLQSEEKEVTKEAPKMSARAASAPVATERAIDNSYKYPEKETYKHTVLPRGSRSTSLNIPTVEGFTIGSKQVAFNLTNSYPETFTPNKMYAIGVTINGVTEWYNNYGNSYDIKMTGTMQYAITPRGQLEKILASKDSYNPNTKISIVLQYRSSDDIKYMFSDPITPKIVDPYITTEREKMKERVTNSVDLTETEKKQLLAQIDGETLNDRAQTDQFVKKYNDLIDKSEAKNRLTEKSTEIKAKIDQFVGISAEEKEQAKAEIDKLLTTGLEKIEAAENATDVETQENSYKDQMDTIYKELEAKDKKNMEQAKEKATADLTKKADEAKAIIDGLSNLSTEEKTKQKLAVDKELEVGTKAINDATTPEEIKTAQTTGEGNIDKVVTDSELQDAKNKAKKELEEKATLTKAAIDKLTGVSAEEKEKAKSEIEKVLEAGKKAIDDADKTDAVTTQTTEHKDQMDTIYNNLSAENDKNIEQAKEKATAELTKKAEEAKIAIDALPNLSTEEKAKQKAEVDKDLEAGTKAINEATTPEGITTAQTKGENNIEKEVKDSELQDAKNKGKKELEDKAKSTKDAIDKLVGLSDEEKAKGKAEIDKLLETGLTNIQKSENETDAGKELTTSKGQMDDVYNGLVTDSNKNIEQAKEKATAELTKKAEEAKKISVI
;
A
#
# COMPACT_ATOMS: atom_id res chain seq x y z
N MET A 1 29.19 11.40 -19.03
CA MET A 1 27.79 10.91 -18.98
C MET A 1 27.02 11.17 -20.27
N GLU A 2 26.97 12.38 -20.82
CA GLU A 2 26.02 12.71 -21.91
C GLU A 2 26.17 11.88 -23.21
N GLN A 3 27.40 11.52 -23.61
CA GLN A 3 27.63 10.59 -24.72
C GLN A 3 27.07 9.18 -24.46
N TRP A 4 26.91 8.78 -23.19
CA TRP A 4 26.33 7.49 -22.80
C TRP A 4 24.80 7.52 -22.90
N LYS A 5 24.13 8.58 -22.41
CA LYS A 5 22.69 8.83 -22.64
C LYS A 5 22.36 8.87 -24.15
N GLN A 6 23.17 9.58 -24.93
CA GLN A 6 23.10 9.63 -26.40
C GLN A 6 23.29 8.27 -27.10
N LYS A 7 23.90 7.30 -26.43
CA LYS A 7 24.05 5.91 -26.90
C LYS A 7 22.86 5.04 -26.49
N VAL A 8 22.30 5.25 -25.30
CA VAL A 8 21.08 4.57 -24.81
C VAL A 8 19.85 4.93 -25.65
N LEU A 9 19.54 6.22 -25.85
CA LEU A 9 18.39 6.65 -26.69
C LEU A 9 18.49 6.11 -28.13
N ARG A 10 19.71 5.93 -28.65
CA ARG A 10 19.95 5.32 -29.97
C ARG A 10 19.68 3.82 -29.99
N MET A 11 19.89 3.10 -28.89
CA MET A 11 19.54 1.67 -28.79
C MET A 11 18.02 1.47 -28.65
N GLU A 12 17.33 2.31 -27.87
CA GLU A 12 15.87 2.24 -27.75
C GLU A 12 15.13 2.51 -29.07
N THR A 13 15.58 3.51 -29.83
CA THR A 13 15.00 3.84 -31.15
C THR A 13 15.29 2.77 -32.21
N VAL A 14 16.40 2.03 -32.10
CA VAL A 14 16.69 0.85 -32.94
C VAL A 14 15.80 -0.34 -32.55
N ASN A 15 15.64 -0.64 -31.26
CA ASN A 15 14.78 -1.75 -30.81
C ASN A 15 13.29 -1.53 -31.15
N LYS A 16 12.77 -0.30 -30.97
CA LYS A 16 11.39 0.04 -31.40
C LYS A 16 11.19 -0.07 -32.93
N LYS A 17 12.25 0.03 -33.74
CA LYS A 17 12.20 -0.26 -35.19
C LYS A 17 12.35 -1.75 -35.55
N LYS A 18 13.06 -2.56 -34.76
CA LYS A 18 13.12 -4.02 -34.95
C LYS A 18 11.77 -4.70 -34.66
N MET A 19 11.14 -4.41 -33.52
CA MET A 19 9.92 -5.12 -33.11
C MET A 19 8.72 -4.92 -34.05
N LYS A 20 8.62 -3.78 -34.76
CA LYS A 20 7.54 -3.53 -35.75
C LYS A 20 7.73 -4.22 -37.11
N LYS A 21 8.75 -5.08 -37.31
CA LYS A 21 8.94 -5.87 -38.55
C LYS A 21 8.84 -7.40 -38.37
N SER A 22 8.55 -7.90 -37.18
CA SER A 22 8.65 -9.35 -36.87
C SER A 22 7.31 -10.10 -36.75
N ARG A 23 6.21 -9.59 -37.32
CA ARG A 23 4.88 -10.26 -37.31
C ARG A 23 4.31 -10.46 -38.73
N LEU A 24 5.15 -10.77 -39.72
CA LEU A 24 4.70 -11.05 -41.09
C LEU A 24 5.55 -12.16 -41.75
N GLY A 25 5.04 -13.41 -41.73
CA GLY A 25 5.69 -14.62 -42.26
C GLY A 25 6.80 -15.16 -41.33
N TRP A 26 6.79 -16.43 -40.90
CA TRP A 26 6.72 -17.64 -41.72
C TRP A 26 5.99 -18.81 -41.03
N VAL A 27 5.78 -19.90 -41.78
CA VAL A 27 5.24 -21.21 -41.35
C VAL A 27 6.28 -22.29 -41.73
N ILE A 28 6.12 -23.55 -41.28
CA ILE A 28 6.98 -24.74 -41.53
C ILE A 28 8.21 -24.78 -40.59
N ALA A 29 8.54 -25.84 -39.86
CA ALA A 29 7.91 -27.16 -39.59
C ALA A 29 7.99 -27.48 -38.08
N SER A 30 7.26 -28.45 -37.52
CA SER A 30 7.59 -29.89 -37.62
C SER A 30 6.37 -30.84 -37.52
N MET A 31 6.54 -32.06 -38.04
CA MET A 31 5.65 -33.24 -37.85
C MET A 31 6.13 -34.00 -36.59
N SER A 32 5.38 -34.88 -35.90
CA SER A 32 4.06 -35.53 -36.10
C SER A 32 3.32 -35.61 -34.74
N ILE A 33 2.05 -36.00 -34.61
CA ILE A 33 1.48 -37.37 -34.65
C ILE A 33 -0.06 -37.29 -34.87
N LEU A 34 -0.70 -38.40 -35.27
CA LEU A 34 -2.11 -38.48 -35.69
C LEU A 34 -3.14 -38.26 -34.55
N GLY A 35 -4.36 -37.78 -34.89
CA GLY A 35 -5.42 -37.52 -33.89
C GLY A 35 -6.85 -37.21 -34.37
N LEU A 36 -7.35 -37.90 -35.41
CA LEU A 36 -8.76 -37.91 -35.88
C LEU A 36 -9.41 -36.60 -36.39
N SER A 37 -10.28 -36.76 -37.39
CA SER A 37 -10.96 -35.70 -38.13
C SER A 37 -12.49 -35.71 -37.91
N GLY A 38 -13.12 -34.53 -37.99
CA GLY A 38 -14.58 -34.36 -38.02
C GLY A 38 -14.95 -33.05 -38.70
N VAL A 39 -15.83 -33.08 -39.70
CA VAL A 39 -16.20 -31.95 -40.58
C VAL A 39 -17.74 -31.92 -40.73
N ILE A 40 -18.29 -30.84 -41.32
CA ILE A 40 -19.72 -30.58 -41.68
C ILE A 40 -20.49 -29.82 -40.59
N ALA A 41 -21.34 -28.81 -40.85
CA ALA A 41 -21.40 -27.77 -41.91
C ALA A 41 -22.47 -26.70 -41.47
N PRO A 42 -22.41 -25.44 -41.95
CA PRO A 42 -23.37 -24.39 -41.55
C PRO A 42 -24.57 -24.21 -42.50
N GLY A 43 -25.74 -23.88 -41.94
CA GLY A 43 -26.97 -23.45 -42.65
C GLY A 43 -28.08 -23.13 -41.63
N VAL A 44 -28.36 -21.87 -41.27
CA VAL A 44 -29.08 -20.82 -42.01
C VAL A 44 -30.58 -21.11 -42.17
N ALA A 45 -31.39 -20.46 -41.33
CA ALA A 45 -32.79 -20.10 -41.61
C ALA A 45 -33.18 -18.86 -40.79
N LEU A 46 -33.85 -17.88 -41.40
CA LEU A 46 -34.28 -16.62 -40.77
C LEU A 46 -35.81 -16.50 -40.92
N ALA A 47 -36.57 -16.38 -39.83
CA ALA A 47 -38.02 -16.16 -39.90
C ALA A 47 -38.64 -15.52 -38.63
N THR A 48 -39.00 -14.24 -38.76
CA THR A 48 -40.22 -13.56 -38.22
C THR A 48 -40.73 -13.80 -36.79
N LEU A 49 -40.84 -12.69 -36.04
CA LEU A 49 -41.69 -12.48 -34.85
C LEU A 49 -43.20 -12.71 -35.13
N PRO A 50 -44.02 -12.93 -34.09
CA PRO A 50 -44.79 -11.80 -33.54
C PRO A 50 -44.80 -11.71 -31.98
N GLU A 51 -45.23 -10.57 -31.45
CA GLU A 51 -45.33 -10.28 -30.01
C GLU A 51 -46.57 -10.90 -29.34
N LYS A 52 -46.47 -11.36 -28.08
CA LYS A 52 -47.14 -10.73 -26.91
C LYS A 52 -46.93 -11.43 -25.55
N THR A 53 -47.24 -10.67 -24.49
CA THR A 53 -47.62 -11.08 -23.11
C THR A 53 -46.64 -11.95 -22.31
N VAL A 54 -45.80 -11.27 -21.53
CA VAL A 54 -45.81 -11.22 -20.03
C VAL A 54 -46.02 -12.53 -19.23
N GLU A 55 -45.20 -12.64 -18.18
CA GLU A 55 -45.32 -13.44 -16.94
C GLU A 55 -44.68 -14.84 -16.83
N THR A 56 -44.30 -15.14 -15.57
CA THR A 56 -43.67 -16.35 -15.01
C THR A 56 -42.18 -16.62 -15.34
N ILE A 57 -41.48 -17.09 -14.31
CA ILE A 57 -40.02 -17.30 -14.27
C ILE A 57 -39.71 -18.79 -14.46
N ALA A 58 -38.80 -19.10 -15.39
CA ALA A 58 -38.23 -20.45 -15.52
C ALA A 58 -36.81 -20.38 -16.13
N VAL A 59 -35.80 -20.08 -15.31
CA VAL A 59 -34.39 -20.27 -15.70
C VAL A 59 -34.01 -21.71 -15.36
N THR A 60 -33.90 -22.55 -16.38
CA THR A 60 -33.25 -23.87 -16.26
C THR A 60 -31.77 -23.71 -16.55
N GLU A 61 -30.93 -23.74 -15.50
CA GLU A 61 -29.48 -23.78 -15.68
C GLU A 61 -29.01 -25.15 -16.20
N THR A 62 -28.05 -25.13 -17.12
CA THR A 62 -27.04 -26.19 -17.23
C THR A 62 -25.68 -25.60 -17.60
N ALA A 63 -24.66 -25.92 -16.79
CA ALA A 63 -23.23 -25.92 -17.12
C ALA A 63 -22.48 -24.57 -17.29
N THR A 64 -21.87 -24.13 -16.17
CA THR A 64 -20.42 -23.82 -16.04
C THR A 64 -19.70 -22.91 -17.06
N THR A 65 -19.30 -21.72 -16.60
CA THR A 65 -17.92 -21.20 -16.75
C THR A 65 -17.59 -20.21 -15.62
N ASN A 66 -16.33 -20.14 -15.18
CA ASN A 66 -15.88 -19.17 -14.18
C ASN A 66 -15.66 -17.79 -14.81
N SER A 67 -16.43 -16.78 -14.39
CA SER A 67 -16.13 -15.36 -14.62
C SER A 67 -16.75 -14.48 -13.53
N THR A 68 -15.91 -13.94 -12.64
CA THR A 68 -16.33 -13.04 -11.56
C THR A 68 -16.51 -11.61 -12.08
N GLU A 69 -17.64 -11.34 -12.73
CA GLU A 69 -18.10 -9.98 -13.03
C GLU A 69 -19.19 -9.54 -12.04
N GLU A 70 -19.09 -8.32 -11.51
CA GLU A 70 -20.05 -7.77 -10.54
C GLU A 70 -21.39 -7.41 -11.21
N ILE A 71 -22.36 -8.34 -11.20
CA ILE A 71 -23.73 -8.04 -11.65
C ILE A 71 -24.44 -7.20 -10.57
N LYS A 72 -24.35 -5.87 -10.70
CA LYS A 72 -25.03 -4.90 -9.84
C LYS A 72 -26.50 -4.75 -10.24
N LEU A 73 -27.38 -5.51 -9.59
CA LEU A 73 -28.83 -5.33 -9.67
C LEU A 73 -29.29 -4.20 -8.73
N VAL A 74 -30.07 -3.28 -9.30
CA VAL A 74 -30.62 -2.10 -8.63
C VAL A 74 -32.13 -2.10 -8.85
N ASP A 75 -32.92 -1.79 -7.82
CA ASP A 75 -34.37 -1.77 -7.94
C ASP A 75 -34.89 -0.48 -8.61
N SER A 76 -36.19 -0.43 -8.92
CA SER A 76 -36.82 0.75 -9.53
C SER A 76 -36.87 1.99 -8.64
N ASN A 77 -36.38 1.90 -7.39
CA ASN A 77 -36.26 3.01 -6.44
C ASN A 77 -34.80 3.42 -6.19
N ASN A 78 -33.85 2.89 -6.95
CA ASN A 78 -32.42 3.13 -6.85
C ASN A 78 -31.80 2.73 -5.49
N LYS A 79 -32.34 1.68 -4.83
CA LYS A 79 -31.64 0.98 -3.75
C LYS A 79 -30.82 -0.19 -4.31
N GLN A 80 -29.65 -0.42 -3.73
CA GLN A 80 -28.87 -1.62 -3.98
C GLN A 80 -29.64 -2.85 -3.50
N VAL A 81 -29.86 -3.83 -4.39
CA VAL A 81 -30.38 -5.13 -4.00
C VAL A 81 -29.18 -6.01 -3.65
N ILE A 82 -28.77 -5.98 -2.39
CA ILE A 82 -27.65 -6.80 -1.92
C ILE A 82 -28.10 -8.27 -1.98
N ASN A 83 -27.40 -9.08 -2.77
CA ASN A 83 -27.72 -10.50 -2.90
C ASN A 83 -27.41 -11.23 -1.59
N ILE A 84 -28.45 -11.68 -0.89
CA ILE A 84 -28.35 -12.37 0.40
C ILE A 84 -27.42 -13.59 0.33
N GLU A 85 -27.35 -14.29 -0.80
CA GLU A 85 -26.44 -15.44 -0.94
C GLU A 85 -24.97 -15.00 -1.02
N THR A 86 -24.69 -13.83 -1.61
CA THR A 86 -23.35 -13.20 -1.57
C THR A 86 -22.98 -12.74 -0.15
N ILE A 87 -23.95 -12.25 0.64
CA ILE A 87 -23.74 -11.97 2.07
C ILE A 87 -23.40 -13.26 2.81
N LYS A 88 -24.15 -14.36 2.58
CA LYS A 88 -23.89 -15.67 3.21
C LYS A 88 -22.52 -16.23 2.86
N GLU A 89 -22.08 -16.19 1.61
CA GLU A 89 -20.74 -16.65 1.22
C GLU A 89 -19.63 -15.78 1.83
N THR A 90 -19.81 -14.46 1.87
CA THR A 90 -18.85 -13.54 2.52
C THR A 90 -18.78 -13.81 4.03
N ALA A 91 -19.92 -14.03 4.68
CA ALA A 91 -20.01 -14.37 6.10
C ALA A 91 -19.33 -15.72 6.40
N LYS A 92 -19.62 -16.78 5.62
CA LYS A 92 -18.96 -18.10 5.74
C LYS A 92 -17.43 -17.98 5.62
N LYS A 93 -16.93 -17.09 4.75
CA LYS A 93 -15.49 -16.87 4.55
C LYS A 93 -14.85 -16.16 5.75
N ASP A 94 -15.31 -14.96 6.12
CA ASP A 94 -14.82 -14.23 7.31
C ASP A 94 -14.86 -15.15 8.53
N LEU A 95 -15.97 -15.86 8.72
CA LEU A 95 -16.12 -16.78 9.83
C LEU A 95 -15.08 -17.92 9.81
N THR A 96 -14.89 -18.61 8.68
CA THR A 96 -13.88 -19.66 8.53
C THR A 96 -12.45 -19.16 8.80
N GLU A 97 -12.20 -17.87 8.56
CA GLU A 97 -10.93 -17.20 8.84
C GLU A 97 -10.78 -16.90 10.35
N GLN A 98 -11.81 -16.35 11.01
CA GLN A 98 -11.87 -16.16 12.47
C GLN A 98 -11.68 -17.49 13.23
N PHE A 99 -12.28 -18.58 12.75
CA PHE A 99 -12.14 -19.91 13.35
C PHE A 99 -10.69 -20.41 13.31
N LYS A 100 -9.97 -20.24 12.19
CA LYS A 100 -8.55 -20.61 12.09
C LYS A 100 -7.66 -19.78 13.01
N ILE A 101 -7.96 -18.48 13.16
CA ILE A 101 -7.26 -17.60 14.11
C ILE A 101 -7.42 -18.14 15.53
N LYS A 102 -8.66 -18.44 15.96
CA LYS A 102 -8.91 -18.98 17.31
C LYS A 102 -8.36 -20.39 17.52
N GLU A 103 -8.32 -21.22 16.48
CA GLU A 103 -7.65 -22.54 16.55
C GLU A 103 -6.14 -22.41 16.75
N THR A 104 -5.53 -21.35 16.21
CA THR A 104 -4.10 -21.03 16.34
C THR A 104 -3.80 -20.52 17.75
N GLU A 105 -4.54 -19.52 18.23
CA GLU A 105 -4.42 -18.98 19.60
C GLU A 105 -4.55 -20.09 20.67
N ILE A 106 -5.51 -21.01 20.52
CA ILE A 106 -5.69 -22.18 21.40
C ILE A 106 -4.49 -23.14 21.34
N SER A 107 -3.86 -23.28 20.17
CA SER A 107 -2.68 -24.13 19.99
C SER A 107 -1.45 -23.57 20.71
N GLU A 108 -1.35 -22.25 20.82
CA GLU A 108 -0.21 -21.53 21.44
C GLU A 108 -0.26 -21.51 22.98
N LEU A 109 -1.42 -21.70 23.60
CA LEU A 109 -1.58 -21.73 25.07
C LEU A 109 -0.69 -22.81 25.73
N GLN A 110 0.42 -22.40 26.36
CA GLN A 110 1.52 -23.31 26.70
C GLN A 110 1.23 -24.25 27.89
N ALA A 111 0.25 -23.94 28.74
CA ALA A 111 -0.06 -24.74 29.94
C ALA A 111 -1.27 -25.68 29.79
N LEU A 112 -1.89 -25.75 28.61
CA LEU A 112 -2.93 -26.75 28.32
C LEU A 112 -2.32 -28.08 27.83
N THR A 113 -2.86 -29.20 28.29
CA THR A 113 -2.43 -30.54 27.81
C THR A 113 -2.82 -30.76 26.35
N ALA A 114 -2.19 -31.72 25.67
CA ALA A 114 -2.57 -32.10 24.31
C ALA A 114 -4.04 -32.58 24.21
N GLU A 115 -4.56 -33.17 25.28
CA GLU A 115 -5.96 -33.59 25.41
C GLU A 115 -6.90 -32.38 25.49
N GLN A 116 -6.63 -31.43 26.41
CA GLN A 116 -7.36 -30.17 26.54
C GLN A 116 -7.35 -29.34 25.25
N LYS A 117 -6.24 -29.32 24.51
CA LYS A 117 -6.15 -28.65 23.20
C LYS A 117 -6.98 -29.35 22.13
N ASN A 118 -7.08 -30.67 22.13
CA ASN A 118 -7.93 -31.42 21.21
C ASN A 118 -9.42 -31.26 21.55
N GLU A 119 -9.80 -31.24 22.83
CA GLU A 119 -11.16 -30.90 23.27
C GLU A 119 -11.57 -29.49 22.83
N ALA A 120 -10.66 -28.52 22.99
CA ALA A 120 -10.86 -27.13 22.55
C ALA A 120 -11.07 -27.04 21.02
N LYS A 121 -10.19 -27.66 20.22
CA LYS A 121 -10.32 -27.74 18.76
C LYS A 121 -11.63 -28.42 18.32
N THR A 122 -12.03 -29.49 19.01
CA THR A 122 -13.28 -30.23 18.72
C THR A 122 -14.52 -29.40 19.03
N SER A 123 -14.52 -28.69 20.17
CA SER A 123 -15.58 -27.75 20.57
C SER A 123 -15.69 -26.58 19.57
N LEU A 124 -14.55 -26.07 19.12
CA LEU A 124 -14.45 -25.01 18.13
C LEU A 124 -15.05 -25.47 16.77
N SER A 125 -14.59 -26.60 16.22
CA SER A 125 -15.11 -27.17 14.97
C SER A 125 -16.62 -27.51 15.04
N THR A 126 -17.10 -27.94 16.21
CA THR A 126 -18.53 -28.18 16.46
C THR A 126 -19.35 -26.89 16.39
N LYS A 127 -18.87 -25.79 17.01
CA LYS A 127 -19.49 -24.46 16.88
C LYS A 127 -19.51 -24.01 15.41
N GLN A 128 -18.37 -24.05 14.72
CA GLN A 128 -18.26 -23.63 13.30
C GLN A 128 -19.30 -24.31 12.42
N THR A 129 -19.45 -25.62 12.58
CA THR A 129 -20.42 -26.44 11.83
C THR A 129 -21.86 -26.01 12.10
N GLN A 130 -22.22 -25.80 13.37
CA GLN A 130 -23.56 -25.39 13.76
C GLN A 130 -23.90 -23.97 13.27
N PHE A 131 -22.98 -23.02 13.41
CA PHE A 131 -23.21 -21.64 12.96
C PHE A 131 -23.24 -21.50 11.44
N THR A 132 -22.37 -22.20 10.70
CA THR A 132 -22.42 -22.25 9.22
C THR A 132 -23.77 -22.75 8.73
N LYS A 133 -24.34 -23.76 9.41
CA LYS A 133 -25.68 -24.28 9.16
C LYS A 133 -26.77 -23.28 9.51
N ASP A 134 -26.64 -22.55 10.61
CA ASP A 134 -27.62 -21.53 11.00
C ASP A 134 -27.64 -20.35 10.00
N ILE A 135 -26.48 -19.81 9.61
CA ILE A 135 -26.35 -18.73 8.60
C ILE A 135 -27.02 -19.12 7.26
N LEU A 136 -26.90 -20.38 6.83
CA LEU A 136 -27.57 -20.89 5.64
C LEU A 136 -29.10 -20.76 5.70
N THR A 137 -29.72 -20.91 6.89
CA THR A 137 -31.19 -20.88 7.06
C THR A 137 -31.80 -19.48 7.13
N LEU A 138 -30.98 -18.44 7.36
CA LEU A 138 -31.47 -17.07 7.52
C LEU A 138 -31.92 -16.47 6.17
N SER A 139 -32.90 -15.56 6.23
CA SER A 139 -33.58 -15.02 5.05
C SER A 139 -33.55 -13.48 4.95
N SER A 140 -32.87 -12.80 5.87
CA SER A 140 -32.63 -11.36 5.80
C SER A 140 -31.20 -10.97 6.23
N GLU A 141 -30.74 -9.83 5.71
CA GLU A 141 -29.43 -9.24 6.02
C GLU A 141 -29.24 -8.90 7.51
N GLN A 142 -30.30 -8.42 8.17
CA GLN A 142 -30.27 -8.08 9.59
C GLN A 142 -30.06 -9.33 10.46
N GLU A 143 -30.82 -10.41 10.20
CA GLU A 143 -30.65 -11.69 10.92
C GLU A 143 -29.23 -12.24 10.77
N ILE A 144 -28.67 -12.17 9.55
CA ILE A 144 -27.29 -12.63 9.28
C ILE A 144 -26.28 -11.77 10.05
N THR A 145 -26.46 -10.46 10.05
CA THR A 145 -25.59 -9.51 10.76
C THR A 145 -25.61 -9.73 12.28
N ASP A 146 -26.80 -9.85 12.88
CA ASP A 146 -26.95 -10.12 14.30
C ASP A 146 -26.42 -11.52 14.68
N ARG A 147 -26.53 -12.51 13.78
CA ARG A 147 -25.98 -13.84 14.01
C ARG A 147 -24.45 -13.86 14.01
N ILE A 148 -23.81 -13.16 13.06
CA ILE A 148 -22.34 -13.00 13.01
C ILE A 148 -21.85 -12.28 14.28
N LYS A 149 -22.59 -11.30 14.79
CA LYS A 149 -22.25 -10.59 16.03
C LYS A 149 -22.29 -11.53 17.24
N LEU A 150 -23.40 -12.26 17.43
CA LEU A 150 -23.56 -13.27 18.49
C LEU A 150 -22.46 -14.35 18.42
N GLU A 151 -22.02 -14.70 17.21
CA GLU A 151 -20.97 -15.68 17.01
C GLU A 151 -19.58 -15.19 17.40
N LYS A 152 -19.21 -13.95 17.02
CA LYS A 152 -17.93 -13.33 17.42
C LYS A 152 -17.85 -13.14 18.94
N GLU A 153 -18.98 -12.90 19.59
CA GLU A 153 -19.12 -12.91 21.06
C GLU A 153 -18.88 -14.33 21.62
N GLN A 154 -19.59 -15.35 21.13
CA GLN A 154 -19.43 -16.75 21.55
C GLN A 154 -18.09 -17.43 21.22
N LEU A 155 -17.34 -16.90 20.25
CA LEU A 155 -15.94 -17.26 19.99
C LEU A 155 -15.00 -16.65 21.03
N SER A 156 -15.26 -15.40 21.41
CA SER A 156 -14.47 -14.68 22.41
C SER A 156 -14.65 -15.29 23.81
N GLU A 157 -15.87 -15.64 24.19
CA GLU A 157 -16.16 -16.38 25.43
C GLU A 157 -15.41 -17.72 25.51
N LEU A 158 -15.37 -18.48 24.40
CA LEU A 158 -14.70 -19.77 24.35
C LEU A 158 -13.17 -19.61 24.52
N LEU A 159 -12.58 -18.62 23.85
CA LEU A 159 -11.16 -18.30 24.01
C LEU A 159 -10.85 -17.91 25.47
N VAL A 160 -11.62 -16.99 26.06
CA VAL A 160 -11.45 -16.55 27.45
C VAL A 160 -11.57 -17.73 28.42
N THR A 161 -12.44 -18.70 28.15
CA THR A 161 -12.56 -19.94 28.95
C THR A 161 -11.25 -20.73 28.93
N TYR A 162 -10.62 -20.92 27.77
CA TYR A 162 -9.34 -21.63 27.66
C TYR A 162 -8.13 -20.81 28.13
N GLN A 163 -8.17 -19.48 28.04
CA GLN A 163 -7.16 -18.59 28.63
C GLN A 163 -7.21 -18.67 30.17
N ASN A 164 -8.40 -18.62 30.77
CA ASN A 164 -8.59 -18.81 32.22
C ASN A 164 -8.08 -20.18 32.68
N LEU A 165 -8.38 -21.26 31.94
CA LEU A 165 -7.88 -22.61 32.24
C LEU A 165 -6.36 -22.71 32.10
N ASN A 166 -5.77 -22.03 31.11
CA ASN A 166 -4.31 -21.93 30.98
C ASN A 166 -3.69 -21.15 32.15
N GLU A 167 -4.30 -20.05 32.61
CA GLU A 167 -3.84 -19.33 33.81
C GLU A 167 -3.98 -20.15 35.10
N GLU A 168 -5.05 -20.93 35.24
CA GLU A 168 -5.26 -21.81 36.39
C GLU A 168 -4.20 -22.93 36.42
N ASN A 169 -3.96 -23.58 35.26
CA ASN A 169 -2.85 -24.53 35.11
C ASN A 169 -1.48 -23.87 35.40
N GLN A 170 -1.24 -22.63 34.95
CA GLN A 170 0.00 -21.90 35.26
C GLN A 170 0.14 -21.62 36.77
N LYS A 171 -0.94 -21.25 37.46
CA LYS A 171 -0.94 -21.07 38.93
C LYS A 171 -0.63 -22.37 39.67
N ILE A 172 -1.26 -23.49 39.27
CA ILE A 172 -0.99 -24.82 39.84
C ILE A 172 0.48 -25.22 39.63
N VAL A 173 1.06 -24.93 38.47
CA VAL A 173 2.49 -25.17 38.20
C VAL A 173 3.38 -24.27 39.08
N THR A 174 3.08 -22.99 39.26
CA THR A 174 3.92 -22.10 40.09
C THR A 174 3.82 -22.38 41.59
N GLU A 175 2.65 -22.78 42.09
CA GLU A 175 2.47 -23.18 43.50
C GLU A 175 3.15 -24.51 43.83
N THR A 176 3.26 -25.43 42.87
CA THR A 176 4.00 -26.70 43.06
C THR A 176 5.52 -26.56 42.93
N THR A 177 6.05 -25.41 42.49
CA THR A 177 7.49 -25.21 42.25
C THR A 177 8.12 -24.01 43.00
N LYS A 178 7.78 -23.78 44.28
CA LYS A 178 8.51 -22.80 45.11
C LYS A 178 8.83 -23.28 46.54
N PRO A 179 10.11 -23.27 46.97
CA PRO A 179 10.50 -23.55 48.36
C PRO A 179 10.29 -22.35 49.30
N THR A 180 10.21 -22.63 50.60
CA THR A 180 9.89 -21.69 51.67
C THR A 180 11.00 -20.68 52.00
N THR A 181 10.76 -19.37 51.84
CA THR A 181 11.29 -18.31 52.74
C THR A 181 10.56 -16.96 52.65
N GLU A 182 10.06 -16.53 53.82
CA GLU A 182 10.05 -15.20 54.45
C GLU A 182 10.05 -13.84 53.68
N GLN A 183 9.03 -13.03 54.05
CA GLN A 183 9.10 -11.64 54.59
C GLN A 183 9.45 -10.40 53.71
N SER A 184 8.42 -9.56 53.51
CA SER A 184 8.25 -8.19 54.10
C SER A 184 8.24 -6.92 53.20
N LYS A 185 7.32 -6.01 53.58
CA LYS A 185 7.21 -4.54 53.33
C LYS A 185 6.84 -4.07 51.91
N ASP A 186 5.85 -3.18 51.71
CA ASP A 186 5.58 -1.81 52.26
C ASP A 186 6.56 -0.76 51.69
N GLU A 187 6.19 0.45 51.22
CA GLU A 187 4.89 1.16 51.14
C GLU A 187 4.99 2.38 50.17
N VAL A 188 3.85 2.92 49.68
CA VAL A 188 3.56 4.38 49.39
C VAL A 188 4.46 5.21 48.41
N LYS A 189 4.09 6.40 47.87
CA LYS A 189 2.89 6.94 47.14
C LYS A 189 3.15 8.44 46.78
N GLU A 190 2.93 8.84 45.52
CA GLU A 190 2.48 10.19 45.06
C GLU A 190 3.32 11.50 45.25
N PRO A 191 2.94 12.65 44.62
CA PRO A 191 3.87 13.73 44.20
C PRO A 191 3.48 15.18 44.61
N ALA A 192 4.32 16.18 44.24
CA ALA A 192 4.07 17.65 44.16
C ALA A 192 5.33 18.37 43.55
N GLN A 193 5.39 19.62 43.07
CA GLN A 193 4.41 20.67 42.69
C GLN A 193 5.04 21.75 41.77
N THR A 194 4.24 22.75 41.38
CA THR A 194 4.53 23.97 40.58
C THR A 194 5.31 25.08 41.32
N LEU A 195 5.85 26.07 40.57
CA LEU A 195 5.98 27.54 40.87
C LEU A 195 6.58 28.24 39.61
N GLN A 196 6.70 29.57 39.41
CA GLN A 196 5.84 30.79 39.48
C GLN A 196 6.75 32.05 39.39
N SER A 197 6.37 33.10 38.65
CA SER A 197 6.78 34.55 38.77
C SER A 197 5.93 35.36 37.76
N GLU A 198 5.33 36.54 38.01
CA GLU A 198 5.76 37.85 38.60
C GLU A 198 6.57 38.74 37.62
N GLU A 199 6.33 40.07 37.45
CA GLU A 199 5.22 40.97 37.85
C GLU A 199 5.26 42.35 37.11
N LYS A 200 4.15 43.13 37.15
CA LYS A 200 3.96 44.62 36.97
C LYS A 200 4.39 45.32 35.64
N GLU A 201 3.61 46.21 34.97
CA GLU A 201 2.92 47.51 35.31
C GLU A 201 3.88 48.74 35.16
N VAL A 202 3.64 49.85 34.42
CA VAL A 202 2.72 51.00 34.70
C VAL A 202 2.60 52.02 33.51
N THR A 203 1.35 52.35 33.12
CA THR A 203 0.74 53.59 32.50
C THR A 203 1.36 54.54 31.42
N LYS A 204 0.52 54.82 30.39
CA LYS A 204 -0.05 56.13 29.92
C LYS A 204 0.58 57.04 28.81
N GLU A 205 -0.34 57.39 27.88
CA GLU A 205 -0.63 58.70 27.23
C GLU A 205 0.23 59.26 26.06
N ALA A 206 -0.48 59.96 25.16
CA ALA A 206 0.01 60.68 23.98
C ALA A 206 -0.89 61.91 23.74
N PRO A 207 -0.45 62.91 22.94
CA PRO A 207 -1.32 63.36 21.84
C PRO A 207 -0.61 63.74 20.54
N LYS A 208 -1.40 63.93 19.47
CA LYS A 208 -1.01 64.33 18.11
C LYS A 208 -0.95 65.87 17.99
N MET A 209 -0.12 66.43 17.08
CA MET A 209 -0.60 67.06 15.83
C MET A 209 0.49 67.66 14.90
N SER A 210 0.04 68.00 13.68
CA SER A 210 0.78 68.40 12.47
C SER A 210 1.16 69.87 12.34
N ALA A 211 2.04 70.22 11.39
CA ALA A 211 1.89 71.44 10.58
C ALA A 211 2.64 71.43 9.22
N ARG A 212 1.91 71.81 8.14
CA ARG A 212 2.40 72.53 6.91
C ARG A 212 3.36 71.80 5.93
N ALA A 213 3.48 72.16 4.65
CA ALA A 213 2.82 73.22 3.85
C ALA A 213 2.72 72.93 2.32
N ALA A 214 1.67 73.51 1.70
CA ALA A 214 1.62 74.20 0.38
C ALA A 214 1.89 73.46 -0.96
N SER A 215 1.07 73.81 -1.97
CA SER A 215 1.23 73.46 -3.39
C SER A 215 0.64 74.54 -4.31
N ALA A 216 1.35 74.89 -5.39
CA ALA A 216 0.98 75.73 -6.56
C ALA A 216 2.27 76.07 -7.37
N PRO A 217 2.25 76.58 -8.64
CA PRO A 217 1.12 76.86 -9.53
C PRO A 217 1.26 76.36 -11.01
N VAL A 218 0.11 76.28 -11.71
CA VAL A 218 -0.20 76.71 -13.12
C VAL A 218 0.68 76.28 -14.33
N ALA A 219 0.01 75.74 -15.36
CA ALA A 219 0.26 75.98 -16.80
C ALA A 219 -1.09 75.95 -17.59
N THR A 220 -1.16 76.46 -18.83
CA THR A 220 -2.43 76.86 -19.51
C THR A 220 -2.48 76.59 -21.04
N GLU A 221 -3.64 76.91 -21.66
CA GLU A 221 -3.95 76.95 -23.12
C GLU A 221 -4.29 75.59 -23.81
N ARG A 222 -5.12 75.49 -24.88
CA ARG A 222 -5.85 76.49 -25.72
C ARG A 222 -7.03 75.89 -26.54
N ALA A 223 -8.12 76.66 -26.71
CA ALA A 223 -9.06 76.69 -27.86
C ALA A 223 -9.79 75.36 -28.28
N ILE A 224 -10.76 75.27 -29.21
CA ILE A 224 -11.28 76.15 -30.29
C ILE A 224 -12.83 76.18 -30.34
N ASP A 225 -13.34 77.34 -30.79
CA ASP A 225 -14.69 77.72 -31.24
C ASP A 225 -15.54 76.69 -32.04
N ASN A 226 -16.87 76.65 -31.78
CA ASN A 226 -17.93 76.89 -32.79
C ASN A 226 -19.35 76.97 -32.16
N SER A 227 -20.17 77.95 -32.57
CA SER A 227 -21.62 78.02 -32.25
C SER A 227 -22.41 78.75 -33.35
N TYR A 228 -23.72 78.48 -33.47
CA TYR A 228 -24.50 78.85 -34.67
C TYR A 228 -25.89 79.47 -34.36
N LYS A 229 -26.11 80.71 -34.85
CA LYS A 229 -27.39 81.45 -35.06
C LYS A 229 -28.35 81.63 -33.84
N TYR A 230 -28.58 82.85 -33.31
CA TYR A 230 -29.35 84.03 -33.82
C TYR A 230 -30.89 83.88 -33.74
N PRO A 231 -31.70 84.96 -33.46
CA PRO A 231 -31.36 86.35 -33.06
C PRO A 231 -32.29 86.99 -31.95
N GLU A 232 -32.32 88.34 -31.88
CA GLU A 232 -33.27 89.26 -31.16
C GLU A 232 -33.10 89.38 -29.61
N LYS A 233 -32.92 90.54 -28.92
CA LYS A 233 -33.19 92.01 -29.09
C LYS A 233 -34.69 92.39 -28.91
N GLU A 234 -35.16 93.46 -28.21
CA GLU A 234 -34.63 94.83 -27.97
C GLU A 234 -35.12 95.63 -26.68
N THR A 235 -34.22 96.06 -25.79
CA THR A 235 -33.86 97.50 -25.48
C THR A 235 -34.18 98.37 -24.17
N TYR A 236 -33.98 99.74 -24.13
CA TYR A 236 -33.12 100.67 -23.15
C TYR A 236 -34.25 101.77 -22.66
N LYS A 237 -34.21 102.73 -21.65
CA LYS A 237 -34.36 104.25 -21.85
C LYS A 237 -35.05 105.17 -20.79
N HIS A 238 -34.38 105.54 -19.69
CA HIS A 238 -34.96 106.44 -18.66
C HIS A 238 -34.36 107.87 -18.43
N THR A 239 -34.69 108.90 -19.25
CA THR A 239 -34.70 110.34 -18.80
C THR A 239 -35.43 111.40 -19.70
N VAL A 240 -36.43 112.19 -19.21
CA VAL A 240 -36.67 113.68 -19.47
C VAL A 240 -38.09 113.96 -20.40
N LEU A 241 -39.30 114.80 -20.46
CA LEU A 241 -40.29 116.06 -20.08
C LEU A 241 -39.95 117.63 -20.12
N PRO A 242 -40.09 118.48 -21.17
CA PRO A 242 -41.11 119.53 -21.01
C PRO A 242 -42.56 119.09 -21.20
N ARG A 243 -43.27 119.76 -22.10
CA ARG A 243 -44.60 120.27 -21.73
C ARG A 243 -45.56 120.30 -22.89
N GLY A 244 -46.64 119.54 -22.71
CA GLY A 244 -47.99 119.97 -23.05
C GLY A 244 -48.32 120.05 -24.54
N SER A 245 -48.77 118.92 -25.09
CA SER A 245 -49.98 118.90 -25.92
C SER A 245 -50.58 117.49 -26.03
N ARG A 246 -51.82 117.35 -25.56
CA ARG A 246 -52.84 116.33 -25.90
C ARG A 246 -52.36 114.98 -26.48
N SER A 247 -52.33 113.91 -25.67
CA SER A 247 -52.59 112.55 -26.19
C SER A 247 -53.03 111.54 -25.11
N THR A 248 -53.39 110.36 -25.60
CA THR A 248 -53.90 109.10 -25.02
C THR A 248 -53.24 108.55 -23.74
N SER A 249 -53.97 107.62 -23.10
CA SER A 249 -53.59 106.87 -21.90
C SER A 249 -52.34 105.98 -22.06
N LEU A 250 -51.62 105.76 -20.94
CA LEU A 250 -50.39 104.97 -20.84
C LEU A 250 -50.45 104.07 -19.59
N ASN A 251 -49.96 102.83 -19.66
CA ASN A 251 -49.96 101.88 -18.53
C ASN A 251 -48.75 102.08 -17.59
N ILE A 252 -48.92 101.63 -16.34
CA ILE A 252 -47.91 101.68 -15.26
C ILE A 252 -47.02 100.41 -15.31
N PRO A 253 -45.68 100.53 -15.19
CA PRO A 253 -44.79 99.38 -15.15
C PRO A 253 -44.74 98.71 -13.76
N THR A 254 -44.84 97.39 -13.73
CA THR A 254 -44.71 96.56 -12.53
C THR A 254 -43.25 96.21 -12.22
N VAL A 255 -42.87 96.24 -10.93
CA VAL A 255 -41.56 95.73 -10.47
C VAL A 255 -41.68 94.25 -10.16
N GLU A 256 -40.96 93.41 -10.91
CA GLU A 256 -40.93 91.97 -10.69
C GLU A 256 -39.57 91.55 -10.12
N GLY A 257 -39.59 90.88 -8.96
CA GLY A 257 -38.38 90.39 -8.30
C GLY A 257 -37.41 91.50 -7.87
N PHE A 258 -37.79 92.27 -6.85
CA PHE A 258 -36.88 93.22 -6.18
C PHE A 258 -36.08 92.48 -5.10
N THR A 259 -34.80 92.25 -5.39
CA THR A 259 -33.90 91.42 -4.61
C THR A 259 -32.78 92.27 -4.02
N ILE A 260 -32.55 92.12 -2.73
CA ILE A 260 -31.60 92.96 -1.97
C ILE A 260 -30.36 92.12 -1.63
N GLY A 261 -29.22 92.48 -2.21
CA GLY A 261 -27.90 91.92 -1.88
C GLY A 261 -27.03 92.88 -1.09
N SER A 262 -26.01 92.36 -0.41
CA SER A 262 -25.14 93.12 0.52
C SER A 262 -24.29 94.24 -0.10
N LYS A 263 -24.28 94.37 -1.44
CA LYS A 263 -23.56 95.42 -2.18
C LYS A 263 -24.37 96.06 -3.32
N GLN A 264 -25.49 95.45 -3.71
CA GLN A 264 -26.34 95.87 -4.83
C GLN A 264 -27.79 95.51 -4.55
N VAL A 265 -28.70 96.42 -4.87
CA VAL A 265 -30.13 96.15 -4.99
C VAL A 265 -30.42 95.90 -6.46
N ALA A 266 -31.08 94.78 -6.76
CA ALA A 266 -31.45 94.37 -8.12
C ALA A 266 -32.96 94.28 -8.27
N PHE A 267 -33.50 94.65 -9.43
CA PHE A 267 -34.93 94.56 -9.74
C PHE A 267 -35.17 94.44 -11.24
N ASN A 268 -36.28 93.82 -11.63
CA ASN A 268 -36.73 93.80 -13.02
C ASN A 268 -37.96 94.70 -13.18
N LEU A 269 -38.19 95.19 -14.40
CA LEU A 269 -39.40 95.95 -14.75
C LEU A 269 -40.10 95.28 -15.93
N THR A 270 -41.36 94.88 -15.75
CA THR A 270 -42.19 94.37 -16.85
C THR A 270 -43.04 95.49 -17.46
N ASN A 271 -43.32 95.40 -18.76
CA ASN A 271 -43.84 96.51 -19.55
C ASN A 271 -45.05 96.11 -20.41
N SER A 272 -46.06 96.99 -20.44
CA SER A 272 -47.18 96.94 -21.37
C SER A 272 -47.09 98.09 -22.38
N TYR A 273 -46.23 97.88 -23.40
CA TYR A 273 -46.18 98.38 -24.79
C TYR A 273 -47.18 99.46 -25.30
N PRO A 274 -46.87 100.26 -26.38
CA PRO A 274 -45.71 100.18 -27.29
C PRO A 274 -45.11 101.56 -27.74
N GLU A 275 -43.97 102.00 -27.22
CA GLU A 275 -43.07 102.97 -27.90
C GLU A 275 -41.59 102.64 -27.62
N THR A 276 -40.66 103.09 -28.49
CA THR A 276 -39.26 102.60 -28.58
C THR A 276 -38.30 103.14 -27.51
N PHE A 277 -38.54 102.67 -26.30
CA PHE A 277 -37.56 102.57 -25.21
C PHE A 277 -36.30 101.81 -25.72
N THR A 278 -35.15 102.49 -25.98
CA THR A 278 -33.89 101.90 -26.56
C THR A 278 -32.49 102.25 -25.87
N PRO A 279 -31.85 101.59 -24.85
CA PRO A 279 -31.80 102.60 -23.24
C PRO A 279 -30.90 103.86 -23.16
N ASN A 280 -30.15 104.23 -24.19
CA ASN A 280 -29.12 105.29 -24.12
C ASN A 280 -29.67 106.74 -24.14
N LYS A 281 -30.84 106.93 -23.50
CA LYS A 281 -31.26 108.18 -22.87
C LYS A 281 -31.73 107.78 -21.46
N MET A 282 -30.79 107.42 -20.60
CA MET A 282 -31.04 107.08 -19.19
C MET A 282 -30.05 107.83 -18.32
N TYR A 283 -30.48 108.91 -17.65
CA TYR A 283 -29.63 109.72 -16.74
C TYR A 283 -30.01 109.56 -15.25
N ALA A 284 -31.15 109.00 -14.85
CA ALA A 284 -31.52 108.90 -13.42
C ALA A 284 -32.58 107.83 -13.09
N ILE A 285 -32.33 107.06 -12.03
CA ILE A 285 -33.29 106.18 -11.34
C ILE A 285 -33.50 106.73 -9.92
N GLY A 286 -34.73 107.05 -9.55
CA GLY A 286 -35.13 107.41 -8.20
C GLY A 286 -35.67 106.20 -7.46
N VAL A 287 -35.17 105.94 -6.26
CA VAL A 287 -35.77 104.93 -5.35
C VAL A 287 -36.54 105.68 -4.28
N THR A 288 -37.86 105.54 -4.28
CA THR A 288 -38.73 106.13 -3.25
C THR A 288 -38.96 105.12 -2.14
N ILE A 289 -38.53 105.46 -0.93
CA ILE A 289 -38.68 104.65 0.27
C ILE A 289 -39.49 105.46 1.28
N ASN A 290 -40.68 104.97 1.63
CA ASN A 290 -41.58 105.64 2.60
C ASN A 290 -41.82 107.14 2.32
N GLY A 291 -41.82 107.53 1.04
CA GLY A 291 -42.02 108.91 0.56
C GLY A 291 -40.74 109.71 0.28
N VAL A 292 -39.56 109.30 0.78
CA VAL A 292 -38.28 109.94 0.47
C VAL A 292 -37.69 109.34 -0.80
N THR A 293 -37.31 110.15 -1.79
CA THR A 293 -36.80 109.66 -3.09
C THR A 293 -35.32 109.97 -3.27
N GLU A 294 -34.50 108.92 -3.38
CA GLU A 294 -33.05 109.03 -3.58
C GLU A 294 -32.69 108.78 -5.05
N TRP A 295 -31.98 109.72 -5.67
CA TRP A 295 -31.72 109.73 -7.11
C TRP A 295 -30.32 109.23 -7.47
N TYR A 296 -30.29 108.11 -8.18
CA TYR A 296 -29.09 107.43 -8.69
C TYR A 296 -28.86 107.86 -10.15
N ASN A 297 -28.01 108.86 -10.34
CA ASN A 297 -27.74 109.43 -11.65
C ASN A 297 -26.79 108.56 -12.49
N ASN A 298 -27.21 108.21 -13.71
CA ASN A 298 -26.44 107.46 -14.68
C ASN A 298 -25.62 108.39 -15.60
N TYR A 299 -24.53 108.93 -15.06
CA TYR A 299 -23.49 109.62 -15.83
C TYR A 299 -22.31 108.67 -16.13
N GLY A 300 -22.60 107.59 -16.87
CA GLY A 300 -21.61 106.88 -17.70
C GLY A 300 -20.32 106.40 -17.02
N ASN A 301 -20.41 105.63 -15.93
CA ASN A 301 -19.47 104.56 -15.49
C ASN A 301 -19.68 104.12 -14.00
N SER A 302 -20.91 104.10 -13.47
CA SER A 302 -21.15 103.71 -12.06
C SER A 302 -22.29 102.72 -11.81
N TYR A 303 -23.12 102.39 -12.80
CA TYR A 303 -24.24 101.45 -12.67
C TYR A 303 -24.39 100.62 -13.94
N ASP A 304 -24.03 99.33 -13.87
CA ASP A 304 -24.11 98.37 -14.98
C ASP A 304 -25.58 97.95 -15.21
N ILE A 305 -26.34 98.79 -15.93
CA ILE A 305 -27.57 98.34 -16.59
C ILE A 305 -27.15 97.30 -17.64
N LYS A 306 -27.65 96.06 -17.54
CA LYS A 306 -27.36 95.00 -18.53
C LYS A 306 -28.62 94.55 -19.24
N MET A 307 -28.53 94.54 -20.57
CA MET A 307 -29.56 94.04 -21.46
C MET A 307 -29.55 92.52 -21.54
N THR A 308 -30.26 91.87 -20.63
CA THR A 308 -30.96 90.60 -20.89
C THR A 308 -32.40 90.90 -21.30
N GLY A 309 -33.12 89.91 -21.85
CA GLY A 309 -34.49 90.07 -22.35
C GLY A 309 -35.57 90.40 -21.30
N THR A 310 -35.18 90.59 -20.03
CA THR A 310 -36.09 90.77 -18.87
C THR A 310 -35.96 92.13 -18.19
N MET A 311 -35.23 93.10 -18.78
CA MET A 311 -35.01 94.46 -18.24
C MET A 311 -34.60 94.47 -16.75
N GLN A 312 -33.47 93.83 -16.46
CA GLN A 312 -32.87 93.78 -15.13
C GLN A 312 -32.01 95.01 -14.85
N TYR A 313 -32.18 95.59 -13.65
CA TYR A 313 -31.44 96.75 -13.15
C TYR A 313 -30.69 96.37 -11.88
N ALA A 314 -29.51 96.95 -11.68
CA ALA A 314 -28.73 96.85 -10.44
C ALA A 314 -28.21 98.23 -10.04
N ILE A 315 -28.40 98.60 -8.78
CA ILE A 315 -27.90 99.85 -8.20
C ILE A 315 -27.08 99.56 -6.93
N THR A 316 -25.97 100.26 -6.76
CA THR A 316 -25.19 100.26 -5.52
C THR A 316 -25.88 101.17 -4.51
N PRO A 317 -26.36 100.68 -3.35
CA PRO A 317 -27.06 101.50 -2.36
C PRO A 317 -26.20 102.67 -1.86
N ARG A 318 -26.87 103.80 -1.59
CA ARG A 318 -26.31 104.95 -0.86
C ARG A 318 -27.38 105.53 0.07
N GLY A 319 -27.01 106.45 0.96
CA GLY A 319 -27.98 107.31 1.64
C GLY A 319 -28.92 106.60 2.63
N GLN A 320 -30.23 106.82 2.51
CA GLN A 320 -31.25 106.13 3.31
C GLN A 320 -31.41 104.67 2.88
N LEU A 321 -31.31 104.35 1.59
CA LEU A 321 -31.30 102.96 1.12
C LEU A 321 -30.15 102.18 1.78
N GLU A 322 -28.94 102.72 1.76
CA GLU A 322 -27.77 102.12 2.43
C GLU A 322 -27.98 101.95 3.96
N LYS A 323 -28.59 102.94 4.64
CA LYS A 323 -28.89 102.86 6.09
C LYS A 323 -29.99 101.86 6.46
N ILE A 324 -30.96 101.64 5.57
CA ILE A 324 -32.01 100.61 5.73
C ILE A 324 -31.45 99.21 5.47
N LEU A 325 -30.30 99.11 4.78
CA LEU A 325 -29.62 97.84 4.47
C LEU A 325 -28.46 97.51 5.42
N ALA A 326 -27.87 98.52 6.08
CA ALA A 326 -26.74 98.35 7.00
C ALA A 326 -27.14 97.95 8.44
N SER A 327 -28.44 97.91 8.78
CA SER A 327 -28.93 97.48 10.09
C SER A 327 -30.18 96.62 9.96
N LYS A 328 -30.32 95.58 10.80
CA LYS A 328 -31.55 94.77 10.86
C LYS A 328 -32.71 95.53 11.51
N ASP A 329 -32.42 96.51 12.36
CA ASP A 329 -33.43 97.25 13.13
C ASP A 329 -34.07 98.40 12.32
N SER A 330 -33.47 98.78 11.19
CA SER A 330 -34.00 99.83 10.29
C SER A 330 -34.95 99.30 9.22
N TYR A 331 -35.16 97.98 9.12
CA TYR A 331 -36.15 97.39 8.21
C TYR A 331 -37.54 97.29 8.84
N ASN A 332 -38.42 98.21 8.45
CA ASN A 332 -39.86 98.08 8.72
C ASN A 332 -40.51 97.22 7.62
N PRO A 333 -41.22 96.11 7.92
CA PRO A 333 -41.86 95.26 6.90
C PRO A 333 -43.01 95.92 6.14
N ASN A 334 -43.52 97.07 6.60
CA ASN A 334 -44.45 97.92 5.84
C ASN A 334 -43.72 98.91 4.91
N THR A 335 -42.39 98.84 4.79
CA THR A 335 -41.61 99.72 3.89
C THR A 335 -41.97 99.45 2.45
N LYS A 336 -42.75 100.36 1.88
CA LYS A 336 -43.09 100.35 0.46
C LYS A 336 -41.99 101.06 -0.31
N ILE A 337 -41.36 100.33 -1.22
CA ILE A 337 -40.43 100.87 -2.20
C ILE A 337 -41.18 101.01 -3.52
N SER A 338 -41.18 102.21 -4.09
CA SER A 338 -41.55 102.43 -5.49
C SER A 338 -40.36 103.01 -6.24
N ILE A 339 -40.28 102.71 -7.53
CA ILE A 339 -39.15 103.10 -8.38
C ILE A 339 -39.65 104.18 -9.34
N VAL A 340 -39.02 105.35 -9.27
CA VAL A 340 -39.35 106.52 -10.08
C VAL A 340 -38.29 106.68 -11.15
N LEU A 341 -38.73 106.72 -12.40
CA LEU A 341 -37.87 106.44 -13.54
C LEU A 341 -38.11 107.51 -14.59
N GLN A 342 -37.15 108.42 -14.73
CA GLN A 342 -37.26 109.59 -15.62
C GLN A 342 -37.36 109.08 -17.11
N TYR A 343 -37.95 109.67 -18.19
CA TYR A 343 -37.94 108.99 -19.55
C TYR A 343 -37.96 109.83 -20.87
N ARG A 344 -36.92 109.80 -21.77
CA ARG A 344 -36.85 110.68 -22.99
C ARG A 344 -37.62 110.17 -24.18
N SER A 345 -38.85 110.63 -24.21
CA SER A 345 -39.71 110.76 -25.37
C SER A 345 -39.57 112.22 -25.87
N SER A 346 -38.99 112.41 -27.05
CA SER A 346 -39.04 113.67 -27.85
C SER A 346 -38.83 115.02 -27.12
N ASP A 347 -37.55 115.39 -26.87
CA ASP A 347 -37.04 116.76 -26.51
C ASP A 347 -37.15 117.30 -25.06
N ASP A 348 -37.03 116.43 -24.06
CA ASP A 348 -37.94 116.48 -22.89
C ASP A 348 -37.16 116.26 -21.51
N ILE A 349 -37.47 116.76 -20.21
CA ILE A 349 -37.44 116.42 -18.64
C ILE A 349 -38.62 115.61 -17.73
N LYS A 350 -38.99 114.27 -17.84
CA LYS A 350 -40.20 113.33 -17.66
C LYS A 350 -40.04 112.28 -16.57
N TYR A 351 -41.14 111.64 -16.13
CA TYR A 351 -41.15 110.53 -15.15
C TYR A 351 -42.18 109.41 -15.45
N MET A 352 -41.82 108.16 -15.13
CA MET A 352 -42.72 107.03 -14.85
C MET A 352 -42.54 106.63 -13.37
N PHE A 353 -43.57 106.03 -12.78
CA PHE A 353 -43.55 105.53 -11.39
C PHE A 353 -43.98 104.06 -11.44
N SER A 354 -43.33 103.20 -10.66
CA SER A 354 -43.86 101.85 -10.44
C SER A 354 -44.94 101.84 -9.36
N ASP A 355 -45.72 100.77 -9.31
CA ASP A 355 -46.48 100.44 -8.10
C ASP A 355 -45.54 100.24 -6.89
N PRO A 356 -45.99 100.55 -5.66
CA PRO A 356 -45.16 100.39 -4.46
C PRO A 356 -45.18 98.94 -3.96
N ILE A 357 -44.02 98.30 -3.99
CA ILE A 357 -43.82 96.91 -3.57
C ILE A 357 -43.19 96.84 -2.16
N THR A 358 -43.42 95.73 -1.46
CA THR A 358 -42.66 95.37 -0.25
C THR A 358 -41.50 94.47 -0.68
N PRO A 359 -40.23 94.83 -0.44
CA PRO A 359 -39.08 94.02 -0.85
C PRO A 359 -38.96 92.77 0.01
N LYS A 360 -38.74 91.60 -0.59
CA LYS A 360 -38.43 90.37 0.16
C LYS A 360 -36.93 90.30 0.42
N ILE A 361 -36.49 90.79 1.58
CA ILE A 361 -35.10 90.65 2.02
C ILE A 361 -34.80 89.18 2.29
N VAL A 362 -33.85 88.63 1.54
CA VAL A 362 -33.23 87.33 1.83
C VAL A 362 -31.86 87.63 2.43
N ASP A 363 -31.68 87.34 3.71
CA ASP A 363 -30.39 87.50 4.38
C ASP A 363 -29.35 86.59 3.68
N PRO A 364 -28.24 87.14 3.13
CA PRO A 364 -27.26 86.35 2.38
C PRO A 364 -26.71 85.15 3.13
N TYR A 365 -26.68 85.20 4.47
CA TYR A 365 -26.28 84.07 5.31
C TYR A 365 -27.16 82.83 5.09
N ILE A 366 -28.47 83.01 4.96
CA ILE A 366 -29.45 81.92 4.76
C ILE A 366 -29.21 81.20 3.44
N THR A 367 -28.85 81.95 2.39
CA THR A 367 -28.53 81.37 1.07
C THR A 367 -27.17 80.66 1.12
N THR A 368 -26.16 81.27 1.76
CA THR A 368 -24.81 80.69 1.88
C THR A 368 -24.80 79.38 2.66
N GLU A 369 -25.43 79.31 3.82
CA GLU A 369 -25.42 78.07 4.61
C GLU A 369 -26.30 76.97 4.00
N ARG A 370 -27.38 77.31 3.28
CA ARG A 370 -28.17 76.32 2.53
C ARG A 370 -27.34 75.62 1.45
N GLU A 371 -26.64 76.39 0.61
CA GLU A 371 -25.84 75.81 -0.47
C GLU A 371 -24.64 75.02 0.06
N LYS A 372 -24.02 75.46 1.18
CA LYS A 372 -23.02 74.65 1.91
C LYS A 372 -23.57 73.29 2.38
N MET A 373 -24.81 73.25 2.90
CA MET A 373 -25.40 71.97 3.31
C MET A 373 -25.68 71.05 2.12
N LYS A 374 -26.09 71.59 0.97
CA LYS A 374 -26.17 70.82 -0.29
C LYS A 374 -24.82 70.33 -0.75
N GLU A 375 -23.79 71.16 -0.64
CA GLU A 375 -22.40 70.79 -0.97
C GLU A 375 -21.89 69.67 -0.06
N ARG A 376 -22.18 69.70 1.26
CA ARG A 376 -21.87 68.57 2.17
C ARG A 376 -22.55 67.28 1.71
N VAL A 377 -23.87 67.31 1.47
CA VAL A 377 -24.62 66.11 1.02
C VAL A 377 -24.07 65.58 -0.31
N THR A 378 -23.79 66.46 -1.27
CA THR A 378 -23.32 66.07 -2.62
C THR A 378 -21.93 65.45 -2.58
N ASN A 379 -21.02 66.06 -1.80
CA ASN A 379 -19.62 65.65 -1.71
C ASN A 379 -19.37 64.49 -0.72
N SER A 380 -20.40 64.06 0.03
CA SER A 380 -20.28 62.89 0.90
C SER A 380 -20.02 61.62 0.08
N VAL A 381 -19.10 60.80 0.58
CA VAL A 381 -18.74 59.49 0.02
C VAL A 381 -19.51 58.34 0.68
N ASP A 382 -19.95 58.52 1.92
CA ASP A 382 -20.62 57.47 2.72
C ASP A 382 -22.17 57.49 2.54
N LEU A 383 -22.74 58.57 2.01
CA LEU A 383 -24.18 58.64 1.67
C LEU A 383 -24.46 57.91 0.34
N THR A 384 -25.51 57.08 0.30
CA THR A 384 -25.99 56.54 -0.99
C THR A 384 -26.65 57.63 -1.84
N GLU A 385 -26.65 57.47 -3.17
CA GLU A 385 -27.31 58.40 -4.10
C GLU A 385 -28.82 58.57 -3.83
N THR A 386 -29.46 57.57 -3.21
CA THR A 386 -30.85 57.66 -2.73
C THR A 386 -30.97 58.61 -1.54
N GLU A 387 -30.11 58.45 -0.52
CA GLU A 387 -30.09 59.31 0.67
C GLU A 387 -29.70 60.75 0.31
N LYS A 388 -28.68 60.94 -0.53
CA LYS A 388 -28.30 62.26 -1.05
C LYS A 388 -29.49 62.97 -1.70
N LYS A 389 -30.21 62.27 -2.58
CA LYS A 389 -31.37 62.81 -3.27
C LYS A 389 -32.54 63.13 -2.33
N GLN A 390 -32.73 62.34 -1.26
CA GLN A 390 -33.72 62.62 -0.23
C GLN A 390 -33.33 63.84 0.64
N LEU A 391 -32.09 63.89 1.13
CA LEU A 391 -31.58 64.99 1.96
C LEU A 391 -31.55 66.32 1.20
N LEU A 392 -31.11 66.32 -0.08
CA LEU A 392 -31.18 67.51 -0.94
C LEU A 392 -32.62 68.02 -1.12
N ALA A 393 -33.58 67.11 -1.36
CA ALA A 393 -34.99 67.49 -1.51
C ALA A 393 -35.60 68.04 -0.21
N GLN A 394 -35.19 67.51 0.95
CA GLN A 394 -35.59 68.04 2.27
C GLN A 394 -34.98 69.44 2.51
N ILE A 395 -33.69 69.62 2.20
CA ILE A 395 -32.96 70.89 2.29
C ILE A 395 -33.60 71.99 1.43
N ASP A 396 -33.99 71.68 0.19
CA ASP A 396 -34.66 72.65 -0.69
C ASP A 396 -36.09 72.97 -0.23
N GLY A 397 -36.81 72.00 0.33
CA GLY A 397 -38.19 72.17 0.81
C GLY A 397 -38.35 73.01 2.09
N GLU A 398 -37.30 73.17 2.90
CA GLU A 398 -37.42 73.80 4.21
C GLU A 398 -37.39 75.34 4.13
N THR A 399 -38.35 76.02 4.79
CA THR A 399 -38.49 77.48 4.76
C THR A 399 -37.73 78.14 5.91
N LEU A 400 -36.75 78.99 5.58
CA LEU A 400 -35.94 79.73 6.56
C LEU A 400 -36.21 81.24 6.44
N ASN A 401 -36.59 81.88 7.55
CA ASN A 401 -37.00 83.28 7.58
C ASN A 401 -36.04 84.17 8.38
N ASP A 402 -35.23 83.58 9.27
CA ASP A 402 -34.27 84.29 10.10
C ASP A 402 -32.97 83.47 10.33
N ARG A 403 -32.04 84.06 11.08
CA ARG A 403 -30.73 83.47 11.34
C ARG A 403 -30.77 82.33 12.35
N ALA A 404 -31.57 82.41 13.41
CA ALA A 404 -31.68 81.33 14.40
C ALA A 404 -32.35 80.08 13.79
N GLN A 405 -33.35 80.26 12.92
CA GLN A 405 -33.90 79.19 12.09
C GLN A 405 -32.82 78.56 11.19
N THR A 406 -31.92 79.37 10.63
CA THR A 406 -30.81 78.90 9.79
C THR A 406 -29.77 78.14 10.60
N ASP A 407 -29.38 78.63 11.78
CA ASP A 407 -28.42 77.96 12.66
C ASP A 407 -28.98 76.59 13.14
N GLN A 408 -30.28 76.52 13.45
CA GLN A 408 -30.99 75.27 13.77
C GLN A 408 -31.08 74.31 12.57
N PHE A 409 -31.36 74.82 11.37
CA PHE A 409 -31.34 74.06 10.12
C PHE A 409 -29.94 73.46 9.84
N VAL A 410 -28.88 74.26 9.99
CA VAL A 410 -27.50 73.79 9.82
C VAL A 410 -27.18 72.69 10.83
N LYS A 411 -27.55 72.85 12.12
CA LYS A 411 -27.35 71.77 13.10
C LYS A 411 -28.13 70.50 12.70
N LYS A 412 -29.44 70.63 12.46
CA LYS A 412 -30.35 69.54 12.08
C LYS A 412 -29.82 68.70 10.91
N TYR A 413 -29.41 69.34 9.82
CA TYR A 413 -28.92 68.60 8.65
C TYR A 413 -27.50 68.07 8.83
N ASN A 414 -26.62 68.72 9.62
CA ASN A 414 -25.37 68.08 10.01
C ASN A 414 -25.65 66.81 10.83
N ASP A 415 -26.41 66.92 11.93
CA ASP A 415 -26.76 65.77 12.78
C ASP A 415 -27.39 64.61 11.98
N LEU A 416 -28.22 64.89 10.96
CA LEU A 416 -28.80 63.88 10.06
C LEU A 416 -27.76 63.24 9.11
N ILE A 417 -26.87 64.04 8.52
CA ILE A 417 -25.83 63.54 7.62
C ILE A 417 -24.81 62.71 8.41
N ASP A 418 -24.31 63.23 9.54
CA ASP A 418 -23.38 62.54 10.42
C ASP A 418 -23.91 61.14 10.83
N LYS A 419 -25.20 61.04 11.16
CA LYS A 419 -25.86 59.76 11.45
C LYS A 419 -25.97 58.82 10.25
N SER A 420 -26.40 59.32 9.09
CA SER A 420 -26.57 58.49 7.88
C SER A 420 -25.23 57.98 7.36
N GLU A 421 -24.20 58.82 7.33
CA GLU A 421 -22.81 58.43 7.00
C GLU A 421 -22.30 57.36 8.00
N ALA A 422 -22.45 57.57 9.31
CA ALA A 422 -22.01 56.61 10.32
C ALA A 422 -22.71 55.24 10.24
N LYS A 423 -24.02 55.22 9.94
CA LYS A 423 -24.78 53.98 9.73
C LYS A 423 -24.30 53.20 8.53
N ASN A 424 -24.00 53.88 7.42
CA ASN A 424 -23.50 53.23 6.22
C ASN A 424 -22.09 52.66 6.46
N ARG A 425 -21.18 53.44 7.04
CA ARG A 425 -19.83 52.97 7.45
C ARG A 425 -19.86 51.80 8.44
N LEU A 426 -20.86 51.70 9.31
CA LEU A 426 -21.05 50.54 10.21
C LEU A 426 -21.59 49.30 9.45
N THR A 427 -22.51 49.51 8.51
CA THR A 427 -23.11 48.45 7.66
C THR A 427 -22.07 47.84 6.71
N GLU A 428 -21.23 48.67 6.10
CA GLU A 428 -20.11 48.22 5.27
C GLU A 428 -19.10 47.40 6.09
N LYS A 429 -18.71 47.89 7.28
CA LYS A 429 -17.79 47.20 8.19
C LYS A 429 -18.32 45.84 8.66
N SER A 430 -19.61 45.75 8.98
CA SER A 430 -20.29 44.48 9.26
C SER A 430 -20.18 43.51 8.06
N THR A 431 -20.47 44.00 6.86
CA THR A 431 -20.40 43.21 5.61
C THR A 431 -18.97 42.73 5.31
N GLU A 432 -17.97 43.62 5.47
CA GLU A 432 -16.54 43.32 5.32
C GLU A 432 -16.09 42.19 6.26
N ILE A 433 -16.48 42.26 7.53
CA ILE A 433 -16.09 41.27 8.54
C ILE A 433 -16.70 39.90 8.24
N LYS A 434 -18.00 39.82 7.90
CA LYS A 434 -18.64 38.54 7.56
C LYS A 434 -17.98 37.88 6.34
N ALA A 435 -17.65 38.67 5.31
CA ALA A 435 -16.94 38.19 4.13
C ALA A 435 -15.51 37.67 4.41
N LYS A 436 -14.89 38.06 5.52
CA LYS A 436 -13.64 37.47 6.03
C LYS A 436 -13.90 36.21 6.88
N ILE A 437 -14.94 36.20 7.72
CA ILE A 437 -15.34 35.01 8.50
C ILE A 437 -15.65 33.82 7.58
N ASP A 438 -16.24 34.07 6.41
CA ASP A 438 -16.46 33.04 5.40
C ASP A 438 -15.17 32.38 4.89
N GLN A 439 -14.03 33.06 4.92
CA GLN A 439 -12.73 32.58 4.45
C GLN A 439 -11.97 31.71 5.46
N PHE A 440 -12.40 31.65 6.72
CA PHE A 440 -11.82 30.74 7.72
C PHE A 440 -12.04 29.27 7.32
N VAL A 441 -11.11 28.38 7.65
CA VAL A 441 -11.08 26.97 7.20
C VAL A 441 -11.01 25.97 8.35
N GLY A 442 -10.52 26.38 9.52
CA GLY A 442 -10.58 25.62 10.77
C GLY A 442 -11.84 25.86 11.60
N ILE A 443 -12.77 26.72 11.15
CA ILE A 443 -14.04 27.05 11.84
C ILE A 443 -15.22 26.35 11.17
N SER A 444 -16.09 25.71 11.96
CA SER A 444 -17.30 25.04 11.45
C SER A 444 -18.34 26.01 10.88
N ALA A 445 -19.24 25.51 10.03
CA ALA A 445 -20.30 26.32 9.43
C ALA A 445 -21.23 26.91 10.51
N GLU A 446 -21.53 26.13 11.55
CA GLU A 446 -22.34 26.53 12.69
C GLU A 446 -21.70 27.68 13.49
N GLU A 447 -20.40 27.62 13.73
CA GLU A 447 -19.66 28.69 14.42
C GLU A 447 -19.56 29.96 13.57
N LYS A 448 -19.37 29.85 12.25
CA LYS A 448 -19.41 30.99 11.33
C LYS A 448 -20.76 31.70 11.38
N GLU A 449 -21.87 30.96 11.28
CA GLU A 449 -23.21 31.57 11.30
C GLU A 449 -23.59 32.13 12.67
N GLN A 450 -23.18 31.50 13.77
CA GLN A 450 -23.32 32.10 15.12
C GLN A 450 -22.63 33.47 15.21
N ALA A 451 -21.39 33.56 14.70
CA ALA A 451 -20.64 34.81 14.68
C ALA A 451 -21.27 35.89 13.79
N LYS A 452 -21.72 35.51 12.58
CA LYS A 452 -22.44 36.43 11.67
C LYS A 452 -23.73 36.96 12.29
N ALA A 453 -24.50 36.09 12.97
CA ALA A 453 -25.74 36.47 13.65
C ALA A 453 -25.51 37.41 14.84
N GLU A 454 -24.41 37.23 15.58
CA GLU A 454 -24.04 38.18 16.65
C GLU A 454 -23.54 39.52 16.08
N ILE A 455 -22.84 39.51 14.95
CA ILE A 455 -22.49 40.73 14.20
C ILE A 455 -23.74 41.43 13.64
N ASP A 456 -24.78 40.72 13.19
CA ASP A 456 -26.06 41.31 12.79
C ASP A 456 -26.82 41.96 13.96
N LYS A 457 -26.78 41.32 15.13
CA LYS A 457 -27.33 41.86 16.37
C LYS A 457 -26.57 43.12 16.81
N LEU A 458 -25.24 43.13 16.72
CA LEU A 458 -24.43 44.33 16.96
C LEU A 458 -24.71 45.43 15.94
N LEU A 459 -24.87 45.11 14.66
CA LEU A 459 -25.22 46.07 13.61
C LEU A 459 -26.58 46.71 13.91
N THR A 460 -27.61 45.89 14.15
CA THR A 460 -28.97 46.37 14.45
C THR A 460 -28.96 47.29 15.67
N THR A 461 -28.32 46.88 16.76
CA THR A 461 -28.21 47.70 17.98
C THR A 461 -27.42 48.98 17.72
N GLY A 462 -26.32 48.94 16.96
CA GLY A 462 -25.51 50.10 16.64
C GLY A 462 -26.24 51.11 15.75
N LEU A 463 -27.02 50.66 14.77
CA LEU A 463 -27.88 51.52 13.94
C LEU A 463 -28.94 52.25 14.78
N GLU A 464 -29.55 51.57 15.76
CA GLU A 464 -30.47 52.19 16.73
C GLU A 464 -29.77 53.22 17.63
N LYS A 465 -28.56 52.90 18.12
CA LYS A 465 -27.79 53.82 18.98
C LYS A 465 -27.29 55.06 18.26
N ILE A 466 -26.86 54.93 17.01
CA ILE A 466 -26.50 56.08 16.16
C ILE A 466 -27.73 56.95 15.90
N GLU A 467 -28.92 56.36 15.67
CA GLU A 467 -30.15 57.14 15.52
C GLU A 467 -30.51 57.91 16.80
N ALA A 468 -30.30 57.31 17.98
CA ALA A 468 -30.61 57.91 19.28
C ALA A 468 -29.60 58.96 19.78
N ALA A 469 -28.45 59.13 19.12
CA ALA A 469 -27.39 60.06 19.54
C ALA A 469 -27.83 61.55 19.52
N GLU A 470 -27.38 62.37 20.48
CA GLU A 470 -27.84 63.78 20.61
C GLU A 470 -26.97 64.78 19.82
N ASN A 471 -25.76 64.38 19.46
CA ASN A 471 -24.77 65.20 18.77
C ASN A 471 -23.73 64.34 18.01
N ALA A 472 -22.92 64.96 17.13
CA ALA A 472 -21.93 64.27 16.31
C ALA A 472 -20.85 63.50 17.11
N THR A 473 -20.46 63.96 18.31
CA THR A 473 -19.48 63.25 19.16
C THR A 473 -20.07 61.93 19.68
N ASP A 474 -21.36 61.93 20.04
CA ASP A 474 -22.06 60.70 20.42
C ASP A 474 -22.15 59.73 19.24
N VAL A 475 -22.43 60.23 18.02
CA VAL A 475 -22.46 59.43 16.79
C VAL A 475 -21.11 58.75 16.54
N GLU A 476 -20.01 59.50 16.57
CA GLU A 476 -18.65 58.96 16.43
C GLU A 476 -18.33 57.94 17.54
N THR A 477 -18.79 58.19 18.77
CA THR A 477 -18.58 57.28 19.90
C THR A 477 -19.35 55.97 19.74
N GLN A 478 -20.61 56.01 19.30
CA GLN A 478 -21.39 54.79 19.03
C GLN A 478 -20.85 54.03 17.82
N GLU A 479 -20.52 54.73 16.71
CA GLU A 479 -19.95 54.11 15.51
C GLU A 479 -18.69 53.32 15.85
N ASN A 480 -17.70 53.94 16.51
CA ASN A 480 -16.47 53.27 16.88
C ASN A 480 -16.71 52.12 17.88
N SER A 481 -17.56 52.32 18.90
CA SER A 481 -17.85 51.28 19.90
C SER A 481 -18.46 50.01 19.30
N TYR A 482 -19.36 50.12 18.32
CA TYR A 482 -19.92 48.94 17.65
C TYR A 482 -18.96 48.33 16.62
N LYS A 483 -18.11 49.12 15.96
CA LYS A 483 -17.03 48.60 15.11
C LYS A 483 -16.01 47.79 15.92
N ASP A 484 -15.59 48.29 17.09
CA ASP A 484 -14.65 47.60 17.98
C ASP A 484 -15.21 46.26 18.49
N GLN A 485 -16.51 46.20 18.80
CA GLN A 485 -17.17 44.95 19.19
C GLN A 485 -17.19 43.91 18.05
N MET A 486 -17.52 44.32 16.81
CA MET A 486 -17.46 43.43 15.64
C MET A 486 -16.03 42.96 15.34
N ASP A 487 -15.04 43.86 15.43
CA ASP A 487 -13.62 43.53 15.27
C ASP A 487 -13.08 42.66 16.41
N THR A 488 -13.73 42.62 17.58
CA THR A 488 -13.38 41.71 18.68
C THR A 488 -13.81 40.28 18.35
N ILE A 489 -15.08 40.08 17.97
CA ILE A 489 -15.60 38.79 17.49
C ILE A 489 -14.73 38.23 16.36
N TYR A 490 -14.42 39.07 15.36
CA TYR A 490 -13.56 38.69 14.24
C TYR A 490 -12.17 38.17 14.69
N LYS A 491 -11.50 38.86 15.62
CA LYS A 491 -10.17 38.46 16.12
C LYS A 491 -10.21 37.17 16.95
N GLU A 492 -11.27 36.95 17.71
CA GLU A 492 -11.46 35.71 18.48
C GLU A 492 -11.62 34.50 17.54
N LEU A 493 -12.37 34.65 16.45
CA LEU A 493 -12.47 33.62 15.41
C LEU A 493 -11.18 33.47 14.59
N GLU A 494 -10.47 34.55 14.25
CA GLU A 494 -9.17 34.46 13.56
C GLU A 494 -8.12 33.71 14.41
N ALA A 495 -8.14 33.91 15.73
CA ALA A 495 -7.29 33.16 16.65
C ALA A 495 -7.72 31.69 16.78
N LYS A 496 -9.03 31.42 16.79
CA LYS A 496 -9.59 30.06 16.86
C LYS A 496 -9.37 29.25 15.59
N ASP A 497 -9.46 29.88 14.41
CA ASP A 497 -9.22 29.28 13.10
C ASP A 497 -7.81 28.70 13.01
N LYS A 498 -6.81 29.55 13.30
CA LYS A 498 -5.39 29.18 13.36
C LYS A 498 -5.12 28.09 14.39
N LYS A 499 -5.73 28.18 15.57
CA LYS A 499 -5.59 27.15 16.62
C LYS A 499 -6.15 25.80 16.17
N ASN A 500 -7.36 25.78 15.60
CA ASN A 500 -7.99 24.54 15.15
C ASN A 500 -7.18 23.88 14.01
N MET A 501 -6.63 24.69 13.10
CA MET A 501 -5.73 24.23 12.04
C MET A 501 -4.42 23.65 12.59
N GLU A 502 -3.79 24.30 13.57
CA GLU A 502 -2.57 23.78 14.21
C GLU A 502 -2.85 22.46 14.92
N GLN A 503 -3.92 22.37 15.72
CA GLN A 503 -4.31 21.15 16.42
C GLN A 503 -4.65 19.98 15.46
N ALA A 504 -5.17 20.27 14.27
CA ALA A 504 -5.36 19.26 13.22
C ALA A 504 -4.03 18.73 12.68
N LYS A 505 -3.03 19.60 12.47
CA LYS A 505 -1.68 19.23 12.02
C LYS A 505 -0.90 18.46 13.09
N GLU A 506 -0.95 18.91 14.35
CA GLU A 506 -0.38 18.21 15.51
C GLU A 506 -0.92 16.78 15.59
N LYS A 507 -2.26 16.61 15.53
CA LYS A 507 -2.90 15.29 15.60
C LYS A 507 -2.50 14.40 14.41
N ALA A 508 -2.61 14.89 13.18
CA ALA A 508 -2.28 14.12 11.99
C ALA A 508 -0.80 13.67 11.98
N THR A 509 0.10 14.53 12.46
CA THR A 509 1.53 14.21 12.60
C THR A 509 1.76 13.15 13.70
N ALA A 510 1.05 13.23 14.83
CA ALA A 510 1.14 12.24 15.90
C ALA A 510 0.60 10.86 15.48
N ASP A 511 -0.54 10.81 14.79
CA ASP A 511 -1.10 9.57 14.23
C ASP A 511 -0.12 8.93 13.22
N LEU A 512 0.44 9.73 12.30
CA LEU A 512 1.41 9.27 11.30
C LEU A 512 2.72 8.79 11.94
N THR A 513 3.19 9.45 13.01
CA THR A 513 4.37 9.02 13.77
C THR A 513 4.12 7.66 14.45
N LYS A 514 2.95 7.49 15.08
CA LYS A 514 2.54 6.20 15.67
C LYS A 514 2.49 5.08 14.62
N LYS A 515 1.95 5.37 13.43
CA LYS A 515 1.93 4.44 12.28
C LYS A 515 3.35 4.06 11.81
N ALA A 516 4.28 5.01 11.78
CA ALA A 516 5.69 4.77 11.46
C ALA A 516 6.37 3.85 12.49
N ASP A 517 6.11 4.05 13.78
CA ASP A 517 6.71 3.21 14.83
C ASP A 517 6.09 1.81 14.90
N GLU A 518 4.79 1.67 14.60
CA GLU A 518 4.15 0.36 14.36
C GLU A 518 4.78 -0.38 13.17
N ALA A 519 5.03 0.31 12.05
CA ALA A 519 5.70 -0.27 10.89
C ALA A 519 7.14 -0.71 11.20
N LYS A 520 7.91 0.07 11.99
CA LYS A 520 9.25 -0.32 12.46
C LYS A 520 9.21 -1.56 13.34
N ALA A 521 8.19 -1.69 14.20
CA ALA A 521 8.02 -2.86 15.08
C ALA A 521 7.69 -4.13 14.27
N ILE A 522 6.88 -4.03 13.20
CA ILE A 522 6.64 -5.15 12.27
C ILE A 522 7.95 -5.56 11.60
N ILE A 523 8.73 -4.59 11.09
CA ILE A 523 10.05 -4.84 10.47
C ILE A 523 11.03 -5.50 11.44
N ASP A 524 10.97 -5.19 12.74
CA ASP A 524 11.76 -5.88 13.77
C ASP A 524 11.33 -7.33 14.01
N GLY A 525 10.04 -7.65 13.89
CA GLY A 525 9.49 -9.00 14.06
C GLY A 525 9.82 -9.98 12.92
N LEU A 526 10.10 -9.47 11.72
CA LEU A 526 10.46 -10.29 10.55
C LEU A 526 11.76 -11.08 10.80
N SER A 527 11.76 -12.40 10.52
CA SER A 527 12.74 -13.34 11.09
C SER A 527 13.89 -13.74 10.16
N ASN A 528 13.79 -13.44 8.87
CA ASN A 528 14.72 -13.82 7.80
C ASN A 528 15.41 -12.60 7.15
N LEU A 529 14.97 -11.38 7.44
CA LEU A 529 15.69 -10.13 7.15
C LEU A 529 16.96 -9.99 8.02
N SER A 530 18.08 -9.61 7.40
CA SER A 530 19.32 -9.28 8.12
C SER A 530 19.20 -7.99 8.94
N THR A 531 20.12 -7.76 9.88
CA THR A 531 20.20 -6.51 10.66
C THR A 531 20.36 -5.28 9.75
N GLU A 532 21.16 -5.41 8.69
CA GLU A 532 21.39 -4.37 7.68
C GLU A 532 20.12 -4.11 6.86
N GLU A 533 19.41 -5.17 6.45
CA GLU A 533 18.15 -5.05 5.73
C GLU A 533 17.06 -4.38 6.60
N LYS A 534 16.88 -4.84 7.85
CA LYS A 534 15.96 -4.18 8.80
C LYS A 534 16.29 -2.70 8.99
N THR A 535 17.58 -2.38 9.17
CA THR A 535 18.04 -0.98 9.30
C THR A 535 17.68 -0.16 8.07
N LYS A 536 17.91 -0.70 6.86
CA LYS A 536 17.55 -0.05 5.59
C LYS A 536 16.04 0.18 5.47
N GLN A 537 15.20 -0.78 5.85
CA GLN A 537 13.74 -0.65 5.73
C GLN A 537 13.17 0.32 6.77
N LYS A 538 13.70 0.37 8.01
CA LYS A 538 13.32 1.41 8.99
C LYS A 538 13.68 2.81 8.49
N LEU A 539 14.86 3.00 7.91
CA LEU A 539 15.25 4.28 7.29
C LEU A 539 14.35 4.67 6.09
N ALA A 540 13.72 3.71 5.41
CA ALA A 540 12.69 4.01 4.42
C ALA A 540 11.37 4.45 5.09
N VAL A 541 10.95 3.83 6.19
CA VAL A 541 9.80 4.29 7.01
C VAL A 541 10.03 5.70 7.55
N ASP A 542 11.20 5.99 8.12
CA ASP A 542 11.54 7.34 8.65
C ASP A 542 11.49 8.40 7.54
N LYS A 543 11.91 8.06 6.32
CA LYS A 543 11.85 8.97 5.16
C LYS A 543 10.42 9.22 4.69
N GLU A 544 9.56 8.20 4.63
CA GLU A 544 8.16 8.41 4.24
C GLU A 544 7.36 9.13 5.35
N LEU A 545 7.73 8.96 6.62
CA LEU A 545 7.27 9.79 7.74
C LEU A 545 7.68 11.26 7.57
N GLU A 546 8.93 11.56 7.19
CA GLU A 546 9.39 12.93 6.89
C GLU A 546 8.56 13.56 5.76
N VAL A 547 8.35 12.82 4.66
CA VAL A 547 7.56 13.27 3.50
C VAL A 547 6.09 13.54 3.89
N GLY A 548 5.45 12.62 4.60
CA GLY A 548 4.06 12.79 5.05
C GLY A 548 3.89 13.93 6.06
N THR A 549 4.82 14.05 7.02
CA THR A 549 4.85 15.16 7.99
C THR A 549 5.01 16.51 7.30
N LYS A 550 5.87 16.59 6.27
CA LYS A 550 6.00 17.81 5.47
C LYS A 550 4.69 18.13 4.74
N ALA A 551 4.03 17.16 4.13
CA ALA A 551 2.77 17.36 3.42
C ALA A 551 1.63 17.82 4.36
N ILE A 552 1.56 17.28 5.59
CA ILE A 552 0.64 17.73 6.64
C ILE A 552 0.92 19.20 7.03
N ASN A 553 2.19 19.57 7.16
CA ASN A 553 2.59 20.93 7.52
C ASN A 553 2.37 21.95 6.38
N ASP A 554 2.59 21.55 5.12
CA ASP A 554 2.33 22.37 3.92
C ASP A 554 0.83 22.61 3.67
N ALA A 555 -0.06 21.74 4.18
CA ALA A 555 -1.50 21.79 3.93
C ALA A 555 -2.17 23.08 4.44
N THR A 556 -3.17 23.56 3.70
CA THR A 556 -3.89 24.83 3.99
C THR A 556 -5.32 24.62 4.49
N THR A 557 -5.88 23.42 4.34
CA THR A 557 -7.26 23.04 4.75
C THR A 557 -7.29 21.72 5.54
N PRO A 558 -8.33 21.46 6.35
CA PRO A 558 -8.50 20.18 7.04
C PRO A 558 -8.54 18.96 6.10
N GLU A 559 -9.11 19.12 4.91
CA GLU A 559 -9.21 18.10 3.87
C GLU A 559 -7.83 17.75 3.29
N GLU A 560 -6.97 18.75 3.07
CA GLU A 560 -5.58 18.53 2.65
C GLU A 560 -4.76 17.85 3.75
N ILE A 561 -4.93 18.24 5.02
CA ILE A 561 -4.27 17.59 6.17
C ILE A 561 -4.61 16.10 6.20
N LYS A 562 -5.91 15.75 6.10
CA LYS A 562 -6.37 14.37 6.09
C LYS A 562 -5.85 13.59 4.86
N THR A 563 -5.83 14.23 3.70
CA THR A 563 -5.31 13.62 2.47
C THR A 563 -3.80 13.34 2.57
N ALA A 564 -3.03 14.27 3.14
CA ALA A 564 -1.61 14.10 3.41
C ALA A 564 -1.35 12.96 4.41
N GLN A 565 -2.11 12.89 5.51
CA GLN A 565 -2.05 11.80 6.49
C GLN A 565 -2.26 10.43 5.82
N THR A 566 -3.41 10.22 5.16
CA THR A 566 -3.72 8.91 4.54
C THR A 566 -2.74 8.54 3.43
N THR A 567 -2.16 9.52 2.72
CA THR A 567 -1.09 9.26 1.74
C THR A 567 0.20 8.80 2.42
N GLY A 568 0.60 9.44 3.53
CA GLY A 568 1.77 9.04 4.33
C GLY A 568 1.60 7.65 4.95
N GLU A 569 0.43 7.37 5.52
CA GLU A 569 0.07 6.06 6.10
C GLU A 569 0.20 4.94 5.04
N GLY A 570 -0.34 5.17 3.84
CA GLY A 570 -0.24 4.21 2.72
C GLY A 570 1.17 4.03 2.17
N ASN A 571 2.00 5.08 2.15
CA ASN A 571 3.42 4.96 1.79
C ASN A 571 4.19 4.12 2.82
N ILE A 572 3.94 4.32 4.12
CA ILE A 572 4.54 3.56 5.21
C ILE A 572 4.13 2.08 5.14
N ASP A 573 2.84 1.79 4.94
CA ASP A 573 2.35 0.41 4.77
C ASP A 573 3.01 -0.28 3.57
N LYS A 574 3.25 0.45 2.47
CA LYS A 574 3.98 -0.11 1.32
C LYS A 574 5.42 -0.53 1.68
N VAL A 575 6.11 0.20 2.57
CA VAL A 575 7.45 -0.19 3.06
C VAL A 575 7.38 -1.46 3.91
N VAL A 576 6.30 -1.65 4.67
CA VAL A 576 6.05 -2.92 5.40
C VAL A 576 5.87 -4.07 4.41
N THR A 577 4.96 -3.96 3.44
CA THR A 577 4.72 -5.01 2.43
C THR A 577 5.97 -5.34 1.59
N ASP A 578 6.75 -4.34 1.21
CA ASP A 578 8.04 -4.54 0.51
C ASP A 578 9.06 -5.29 1.41
N SER A 579 8.96 -5.16 2.73
CA SER A 579 9.82 -5.84 3.71
C SER A 579 9.37 -7.28 3.98
N GLU A 580 8.07 -7.52 4.11
CA GLU A 580 7.49 -8.88 4.25
C GLU A 580 7.82 -9.75 3.02
N LEU A 581 7.75 -9.17 1.82
CA LEU A 581 8.17 -9.85 0.59
C LEU A 581 9.66 -10.22 0.62
N GLN A 582 10.53 -9.33 1.10
CA GLN A 582 11.96 -9.59 1.20
C GLN A 582 12.28 -10.66 2.27
N ASP A 583 11.57 -10.68 3.40
CA ASP A 583 11.67 -11.74 4.40
C ASP A 583 11.31 -13.12 3.80
N ALA A 584 10.19 -13.19 3.08
CA ALA A 584 9.76 -14.39 2.37
C ALA A 584 10.79 -14.86 1.32
N LYS A 585 11.41 -13.93 0.58
CA LYS A 585 12.50 -14.25 -0.37
C LYS A 585 13.72 -14.83 0.32
N ASN A 586 14.16 -14.23 1.42
CA ASN A 586 15.32 -14.72 2.18
C ASN A 586 15.06 -16.13 2.75
N LYS A 587 13.89 -16.35 3.33
CA LYS A 587 13.44 -17.67 3.81
C LYS A 587 13.45 -18.72 2.68
N ALA A 588 12.84 -18.39 1.54
CA ALA A 588 12.73 -19.27 0.39
C ALA A 588 14.09 -19.70 -0.18
N LYS A 589 15.05 -18.77 -0.30
CA LYS A 589 16.42 -19.10 -0.75
C LYS A 589 17.12 -20.07 0.20
N LYS A 590 17.00 -19.85 1.51
CA LYS A 590 17.55 -20.74 2.53
C LYS A 590 16.93 -22.14 2.44
N GLU A 591 15.61 -22.24 2.28
CA GLU A 591 14.94 -23.54 2.09
C GLU A 591 15.40 -24.29 0.82
N LEU A 592 15.75 -23.58 -0.26
CA LEU A 592 16.37 -24.20 -1.44
C LEU A 592 17.81 -24.64 -1.20
N GLU A 593 18.61 -23.87 -0.46
CA GLU A 593 19.99 -24.25 -0.09
C GLU A 593 20.01 -25.49 0.81
N GLU A 594 19.12 -25.55 1.81
CA GLU A 594 18.93 -26.71 2.68
C GLU A 594 18.46 -27.94 1.87
N LYS A 595 17.47 -27.78 0.98
CA LYS A 595 17.04 -28.85 0.06
C LYS A 595 18.20 -29.36 -0.79
N ALA A 596 18.90 -28.48 -1.50
CA ALA A 596 20.01 -28.84 -2.38
C ALA A 596 21.12 -29.58 -1.61
N THR A 597 21.42 -29.15 -0.38
CA THR A 597 22.41 -29.79 0.49
C THR A 597 21.98 -31.20 0.88
N LEU A 598 20.73 -31.38 1.33
CA LEU A 598 20.17 -32.68 1.70
C LEU A 598 20.11 -33.64 0.50
N THR A 599 19.67 -33.16 -0.67
CA THR A 599 19.56 -33.99 -1.88
C THR A 599 20.94 -34.43 -2.38
N LYS A 600 21.96 -33.56 -2.36
CA LYS A 600 23.35 -33.96 -2.68
C LYS A 600 23.89 -35.02 -1.69
N ALA A 601 23.63 -34.84 -0.40
CA ALA A 601 24.01 -35.81 0.63
C ALA A 601 23.23 -37.14 0.58
N ALA A 602 22.10 -37.20 -0.15
CA ALA A 602 21.41 -38.43 -0.49
C ALA A 602 22.06 -39.11 -1.71
N ILE A 603 22.40 -38.35 -2.76
CA ILE A 603 23.13 -38.84 -3.95
C ILE A 603 24.45 -39.52 -3.56
N ASP A 604 25.19 -38.97 -2.59
CA ASP A 604 26.46 -39.55 -2.14
C ASP A 604 26.31 -40.97 -1.58
N LYS A 605 25.14 -41.33 -1.04
CA LYS A 605 24.86 -42.64 -0.41
C LYS A 605 24.46 -43.75 -1.40
N LEU A 606 24.16 -43.41 -2.66
CA LEU A 606 23.86 -44.39 -3.70
C LEU A 606 25.11 -45.25 -4.00
N THR A 607 24.94 -46.54 -4.30
CA THR A 607 26.06 -47.51 -4.44
C THR A 607 26.16 -48.15 -5.84
N GLY A 608 25.08 -48.14 -6.62
CA GLY A 608 25.00 -48.66 -7.99
C GLY A 608 25.30 -47.64 -9.10
N VAL A 609 25.68 -46.39 -8.77
CA VAL A 609 25.98 -45.31 -9.73
C VAL A 609 27.41 -44.79 -9.56
N SER A 610 28.01 -44.39 -10.68
CA SER A 610 29.42 -43.95 -10.74
C SER A 610 29.65 -42.60 -10.06
N ALA A 611 30.93 -42.29 -9.77
CA ALA A 611 31.30 -40.98 -9.24
C ALA A 611 30.97 -39.85 -10.22
N GLU A 612 31.17 -40.08 -11.52
CA GLU A 612 30.85 -39.14 -12.60
C GLU A 612 29.33 -38.88 -12.70
N GLU A 613 28.51 -39.91 -12.53
CA GLU A 613 27.05 -39.79 -12.52
C GLU A 613 26.55 -38.99 -11.31
N LYS A 614 27.11 -39.27 -10.12
CA LYS A 614 26.85 -38.48 -8.90
C LYS A 614 27.22 -37.01 -9.09
N GLU A 615 28.44 -36.72 -9.54
CA GLU A 615 28.90 -35.33 -9.73
C GLU A 615 28.11 -34.59 -10.82
N LYS A 616 27.69 -35.27 -11.89
CA LYS A 616 26.76 -34.72 -12.88
C LYS A 616 25.43 -34.31 -12.23
N ALA A 617 24.82 -35.19 -11.45
CA ALA A 617 23.54 -34.91 -10.78
C ALA A 617 23.66 -33.79 -9.73
N LYS A 618 24.76 -33.75 -8.95
CA LYS A 618 25.07 -32.62 -8.05
C LYS A 618 25.23 -31.29 -8.80
N SER A 619 25.85 -31.31 -9.98
CA SER A 619 26.00 -30.14 -10.86
C SER A 619 24.66 -29.69 -11.47
N GLU A 620 23.73 -30.61 -11.72
CA GLU A 620 22.37 -30.28 -12.17
C GLU A 620 21.52 -29.68 -11.03
N ILE A 621 21.63 -30.20 -9.80
CA ILE A 621 21.04 -29.59 -8.60
C ILE A 621 21.57 -28.17 -8.35
N GLU A 622 22.86 -27.90 -8.56
CA GLU A 622 23.42 -26.55 -8.40
C GLU A 622 22.82 -25.56 -9.40
N LYS A 623 22.56 -25.99 -10.65
CA LYS A 623 21.91 -25.15 -11.67
C LYS A 623 20.45 -24.87 -11.29
N VAL A 624 19.74 -25.85 -10.75
CA VAL A 624 18.36 -25.69 -10.22
C VAL A 624 18.33 -24.75 -9.01
N LEU A 625 19.32 -24.84 -8.11
CA LEU A 625 19.46 -23.94 -6.96
C LEU A 625 19.66 -22.48 -7.40
N GLU A 626 20.58 -22.23 -8.32
CA GLU A 626 20.87 -20.87 -8.81
C GLU A 626 19.70 -20.30 -9.64
N ALA A 627 19.05 -21.13 -10.47
CA ALA A 627 17.83 -20.74 -11.19
C ALA A 627 16.69 -20.37 -10.22
N GLY A 628 16.46 -21.19 -9.19
CA GLY A 628 15.43 -20.95 -8.18
C GLY A 628 15.70 -19.71 -7.34
N LYS A 629 16.95 -19.49 -6.90
CA LYS A 629 17.37 -18.25 -6.23
C LYS A 629 17.06 -17.02 -7.07
N LYS A 630 17.40 -17.05 -8.36
CA LYS A 630 17.13 -15.95 -9.29
C LYS A 630 15.62 -15.74 -9.50
N ALA A 631 14.84 -16.81 -9.64
CA ALA A 631 13.39 -16.71 -9.82
C ALA A 631 12.68 -16.16 -8.56
N ILE A 632 13.18 -16.49 -7.37
CA ILE A 632 12.75 -15.89 -6.10
C ILE A 632 13.13 -14.40 -6.04
N ASP A 633 14.30 -13.99 -6.53
CA ASP A 633 14.67 -12.57 -6.64
C ASP A 633 13.77 -11.79 -7.61
N ASP A 634 13.44 -12.37 -8.77
CA ASP A 634 12.56 -11.75 -9.77
C ASP A 634 11.09 -11.64 -9.34
N ALA A 635 10.65 -12.40 -8.32
CA ALA A 635 9.23 -12.46 -7.89
C ALA A 635 8.72 -11.14 -7.28
N ASP A 636 7.49 -10.75 -7.61
CA ASP A 636 6.85 -9.50 -7.13
C ASP A 636 5.93 -9.70 -5.91
N LYS A 637 5.61 -10.95 -5.54
CA LYS A 637 4.64 -11.33 -4.49
C LYS A 637 5.05 -12.60 -3.75
N THR A 638 4.56 -12.74 -2.52
CA THR A 638 4.77 -13.90 -1.64
C THR A 638 4.29 -15.22 -2.27
N ASP A 639 3.11 -15.24 -2.89
CA ASP A 639 2.59 -16.43 -3.59
C ASP A 639 3.53 -16.91 -4.71
N ALA A 640 4.12 -15.97 -5.46
CA ALA A 640 5.08 -16.27 -6.52
C ALA A 640 6.40 -16.83 -5.95
N VAL A 641 6.88 -16.28 -4.83
CA VAL A 641 8.02 -16.84 -4.08
C VAL A 641 7.72 -18.28 -3.64
N THR A 642 6.54 -18.55 -3.07
CA THR A 642 6.13 -19.90 -2.66
C THR A 642 6.06 -20.86 -3.84
N THR A 643 5.50 -20.43 -4.97
CA THR A 643 5.43 -21.22 -6.22
C THR A 643 6.84 -21.58 -6.71
N GLN A 644 7.72 -20.60 -6.87
CA GLN A 644 9.10 -20.83 -7.34
C GLN A 644 9.91 -21.70 -6.37
N THR A 645 9.67 -21.59 -5.07
CA THR A 645 10.29 -22.46 -4.05
C THR A 645 9.87 -23.91 -4.22
N THR A 646 8.59 -24.18 -4.48
CA THR A 646 8.07 -25.54 -4.67
C THR A 646 8.59 -26.14 -5.98
N GLU A 647 8.44 -25.43 -7.10
CA GLU A 647 8.86 -25.91 -8.44
C GLU A 647 10.35 -26.31 -8.47
N HIS A 648 11.23 -25.55 -7.81
CA HIS A 648 12.66 -25.86 -7.78
C HIS A 648 13.02 -26.97 -6.76
N LYS A 649 12.24 -27.18 -5.69
CA LYS A 649 12.38 -28.38 -4.82
C LYS A 649 12.01 -29.64 -5.59
N ASP A 650 10.91 -29.61 -6.34
CA ASP A 650 10.43 -30.74 -7.14
C ASP A 650 11.40 -31.11 -8.28
N GLN A 651 12.07 -30.11 -8.88
CA GLN A 651 13.16 -30.34 -9.84
C GLN A 651 14.37 -31.05 -9.21
N MET A 652 14.77 -30.69 -7.98
CA MET A 652 15.84 -31.38 -7.27
C MET A 652 15.47 -32.84 -6.93
N ASP A 653 14.23 -33.08 -6.51
CA ASP A 653 13.74 -34.44 -6.25
C ASP A 653 13.62 -35.25 -7.54
N THR A 654 13.25 -34.64 -8.66
CA THR A 654 13.23 -35.30 -9.97
C THR A 654 14.65 -35.78 -10.37
N ILE A 655 15.68 -34.96 -10.16
CA ILE A 655 17.08 -35.35 -10.42
C ILE A 655 17.49 -36.53 -9.52
N TYR A 656 17.16 -36.48 -8.23
CA TYR A 656 17.48 -37.56 -7.28
C TYR A 656 16.76 -38.86 -7.61
N ASN A 657 15.44 -38.81 -7.84
CA ASN A 657 14.61 -40.00 -8.11
C ASN A 657 15.06 -40.71 -9.39
N ASN A 658 15.43 -39.97 -10.43
CA ASN A 658 15.99 -40.54 -11.66
C ASN A 658 17.32 -41.27 -11.41
N LEU A 659 18.22 -40.69 -10.60
CA LEU A 659 19.50 -41.35 -10.27
C LEU A 659 19.31 -42.54 -9.31
N SER A 660 18.34 -42.48 -8.41
CA SER A 660 17.99 -43.59 -7.51
C SER A 660 17.40 -44.78 -8.30
N ALA A 661 16.56 -44.52 -9.30
CA ALA A 661 16.04 -45.58 -10.17
C ALA A 661 17.15 -46.27 -10.98
N GLU A 662 18.14 -45.51 -11.45
CA GLU A 662 19.31 -46.06 -12.16
C GLU A 662 20.26 -46.83 -11.21
N ASN A 663 20.44 -46.35 -9.97
CA ASN A 663 21.13 -47.08 -8.89
C ASN A 663 20.53 -48.46 -8.66
N ASP A 664 19.21 -48.53 -8.47
CA ASP A 664 18.52 -49.77 -8.15
C ASP A 664 18.57 -50.75 -9.34
N LYS A 665 18.39 -50.24 -10.56
CA LYS A 665 18.54 -51.01 -11.82
C LYS A 665 19.95 -51.58 -11.97
N ASN A 666 21.00 -50.81 -11.66
CA ASN A 666 22.39 -51.25 -11.80
C ASN A 666 22.77 -52.28 -10.73
N ILE A 667 22.22 -52.18 -9.51
CA ILE A 667 22.37 -53.21 -8.47
C ILE A 667 21.71 -54.53 -8.91
N GLU A 668 20.51 -54.48 -9.50
CA GLU A 668 19.83 -55.70 -9.96
C GLU A 668 20.57 -56.35 -11.14
N GLN A 669 21.04 -55.57 -12.12
CA GLN A 669 21.88 -56.08 -13.21
C GLN A 669 23.20 -56.73 -12.71
N ALA A 670 23.77 -56.22 -11.61
CA ALA A 670 24.92 -56.86 -10.97
C ALA A 670 24.56 -58.21 -10.34
N LYS A 671 23.36 -58.36 -9.75
CA LYS A 671 22.85 -59.65 -9.22
C LYS A 671 22.57 -60.67 -10.31
N GLU A 672 21.91 -60.25 -11.39
CA GLU A 672 21.64 -61.10 -12.56
C GLU A 672 22.96 -61.66 -13.12
N LYS A 673 23.97 -60.79 -13.32
CA LYS A 673 25.29 -61.18 -13.79
C LYS A 673 26.00 -62.15 -12.83
N ALA A 674 26.08 -61.80 -11.55
CA ALA A 674 26.77 -62.61 -10.54
C ALA A 674 26.13 -64.00 -10.39
N THR A 675 24.80 -64.07 -10.45
CA THR A 675 24.05 -65.34 -10.41
C THR A 675 24.32 -66.20 -11.65
N ALA A 676 24.39 -65.60 -12.85
CA ALA A 676 24.72 -66.32 -14.07
C ALA A 676 26.17 -66.86 -14.06
N GLU A 677 27.14 -66.06 -13.58
CA GLU A 677 28.53 -66.49 -13.46
C GLU A 677 28.71 -67.62 -12.42
N LEU A 678 28.05 -67.51 -11.26
CA LEU A 678 28.02 -68.57 -10.24
C LEU A 678 27.35 -69.86 -10.75
N THR A 679 26.23 -69.74 -11.49
CA THR A 679 25.54 -70.90 -12.10
C THR A 679 26.46 -71.64 -13.07
N LYS A 680 27.17 -70.91 -13.92
CA LYS A 680 28.16 -71.49 -14.85
C LYS A 680 29.31 -72.21 -14.11
N LYS A 681 29.82 -71.63 -13.01
CA LYS A 681 30.82 -72.30 -12.14
C LYS A 681 30.29 -73.62 -11.57
N ALA A 682 29.02 -73.67 -11.17
CA ALA A 682 28.38 -74.90 -10.71
C ALA A 682 28.24 -75.96 -11.82
N GLU A 683 27.86 -75.56 -13.04
CA GLU A 683 27.80 -76.47 -14.21
C GLU A 683 29.18 -77.05 -14.53
N GLU A 684 30.23 -76.22 -14.57
CA GLU A 684 31.62 -76.65 -14.77
C GLU A 684 32.08 -77.64 -13.69
N ALA A 685 31.76 -77.39 -12.42
CA ALA A 685 32.05 -78.29 -11.32
C ALA A 685 31.35 -79.66 -11.46
N LYS A 686 30.07 -79.69 -11.84
CA LYS A 686 29.34 -80.95 -12.06
C LYS A 686 29.90 -81.76 -13.22
N ILE A 687 30.42 -81.10 -14.27
CA ILE A 687 31.10 -81.75 -15.40
C ILE A 687 32.45 -82.34 -14.96
N ALA A 688 33.22 -81.63 -14.14
CA ALA A 688 34.47 -82.15 -13.57
C ALA A 688 34.21 -83.41 -12.72
N ILE A 689 33.20 -83.37 -11.84
CA ILE A 689 32.79 -84.52 -11.01
C ILE A 689 32.35 -85.72 -11.86
N ASP A 690 31.68 -85.51 -12.99
CA ASP A 690 31.33 -86.59 -13.92
C ASP A 690 32.53 -87.25 -14.60
N ALA A 691 33.62 -86.50 -14.84
CA ALA A 691 34.81 -87.00 -15.50
C ALA A 691 35.66 -87.95 -14.62
N LEU A 692 35.49 -87.92 -13.30
CA LEU A 692 36.25 -88.72 -12.33
C LEU A 692 35.97 -90.23 -12.49
N PRO A 693 36.97 -91.08 -12.84
CA PRO A 693 36.70 -92.44 -13.33
C PRO A 693 36.59 -93.54 -12.25
N ASN A 694 36.95 -93.26 -11.00
CA ASN A 694 36.93 -94.19 -9.86
C ASN A 694 35.84 -93.86 -8.83
N LEU A 695 35.13 -92.74 -8.96
CA LEU A 695 33.89 -92.47 -8.22
C LEU A 695 32.72 -93.31 -8.76
N SER A 696 31.94 -93.90 -7.84
CA SER A 696 30.67 -94.54 -8.14
C SER A 696 29.59 -93.53 -8.56
N THR A 697 28.49 -94.04 -9.12
CA THR A 697 27.31 -93.23 -9.48
C THR A 697 26.65 -92.58 -8.27
N GLU A 698 26.74 -93.20 -7.09
CA GLU A 698 26.18 -92.67 -5.83
C GLU A 698 27.04 -91.54 -5.27
N GLU A 699 28.37 -91.70 -5.26
CA GLU A 699 29.30 -90.64 -4.86
C GLU A 699 29.19 -89.41 -5.77
N LYS A 700 29.10 -89.61 -7.09
CA LYS A 700 28.88 -88.51 -8.05
C LYS A 700 27.54 -87.80 -7.81
N ALA A 701 26.47 -88.55 -7.59
CA ALA A 701 25.16 -87.96 -7.28
C ALA A 701 25.19 -87.14 -5.99
N LYS A 702 25.86 -87.64 -4.94
CA LYS A 702 26.04 -86.92 -3.67
C LYS A 702 26.82 -85.62 -3.84
N GLN A 703 27.99 -85.65 -4.46
CA GLN A 703 28.83 -84.44 -4.59
C GLN A 703 28.20 -83.39 -5.50
N LYS A 704 27.45 -83.79 -6.53
CA LYS A 704 26.61 -82.87 -7.32
C LYS A 704 25.51 -82.20 -6.50
N ALA A 705 24.90 -82.89 -5.54
CA ALA A 705 23.88 -82.34 -4.67
C ALA A 705 24.44 -81.31 -3.65
N GLU A 706 25.69 -81.48 -3.20
CA GLU A 706 26.40 -80.46 -2.42
C GLU A 706 26.73 -79.23 -3.29
N VAL A 707 27.16 -79.41 -4.55
CA VAL A 707 27.33 -78.30 -5.52
C VAL A 707 26.02 -77.54 -5.78
N ASP A 708 24.88 -78.24 -5.90
CA ASP A 708 23.55 -77.59 -6.03
C ASP A 708 23.17 -76.76 -4.80
N LYS A 709 23.48 -77.27 -3.61
CA LYS A 709 23.22 -76.61 -2.32
C LYS A 709 24.11 -75.40 -2.07
N ASP A 710 25.38 -75.44 -2.49
CA ASP A 710 26.27 -74.27 -2.45
C ASP A 710 25.94 -73.23 -3.53
N LEU A 711 25.44 -73.65 -4.70
CA LEU A 711 24.83 -72.76 -5.68
C LEU A 711 23.61 -72.04 -5.08
N GLU A 712 22.65 -72.77 -4.48
CA GLU A 712 21.47 -72.18 -3.83
C GLU A 712 21.87 -71.17 -2.74
N ALA A 713 22.83 -71.54 -1.87
CA ALA A 713 23.34 -70.67 -0.81
C ALA A 713 24.05 -69.41 -1.35
N GLY A 714 24.84 -69.54 -2.42
CA GLY A 714 25.52 -68.42 -3.08
C GLY A 714 24.57 -67.48 -3.80
N THR A 715 23.62 -68.01 -4.58
CA THR A 715 22.56 -67.24 -5.25
C THR A 715 21.70 -66.50 -4.23
N LYS A 716 21.34 -67.14 -3.11
CA LYS A 716 20.65 -66.47 -2.01
C LYS A 716 21.46 -65.29 -1.45
N ALA A 717 22.75 -65.48 -1.17
CA ALA A 717 23.61 -64.41 -0.64
C ALA A 717 23.82 -63.26 -1.63
N ILE A 718 23.86 -63.53 -2.94
CA ILE A 718 23.86 -62.51 -4.00
C ILE A 718 22.56 -61.70 -3.97
N ASN A 719 21.41 -62.36 -3.86
CA ASN A 719 20.10 -61.71 -3.86
C ASN A 719 19.85 -60.88 -2.60
N GLU A 720 20.36 -61.32 -1.44
CA GLU A 720 20.31 -60.60 -0.16
C GLU A 720 21.27 -59.39 -0.10
N ALA A 721 22.25 -59.29 -0.99
CA ALA A 721 23.18 -58.16 -1.02
C ALA A 721 22.55 -56.85 -1.55
N THR A 722 23.00 -55.71 -1.01
CA THR A 722 22.46 -54.37 -1.29
C THR A 722 23.47 -53.41 -1.93
N THR A 723 24.70 -53.87 -2.23
CA THR A 723 25.73 -53.09 -2.93
C THR A 723 26.52 -53.97 -3.90
N PRO A 724 27.17 -53.41 -4.94
CA PRO A 724 28.01 -54.17 -5.88
C PRO A 724 29.15 -54.94 -5.20
N GLU A 725 29.74 -54.40 -4.13
CA GLU A 725 30.80 -55.04 -3.35
C GLU A 725 30.27 -56.23 -2.55
N GLY A 726 29.06 -56.11 -1.99
CA GLY A 726 28.36 -57.20 -1.32
C GLY A 726 28.03 -58.34 -2.28
N ILE A 727 27.52 -58.01 -3.47
CA ILE A 727 27.24 -58.97 -4.56
C ILE A 727 28.52 -59.71 -4.96
N THR A 728 29.61 -58.98 -5.21
CA THR A 728 30.92 -59.55 -5.57
C THR A 728 31.45 -60.48 -4.47
N THR A 729 31.32 -60.08 -3.20
CA THR A 729 31.74 -60.88 -2.04
C THR A 729 30.93 -62.18 -1.92
N ALA A 730 29.62 -62.12 -2.17
CA ALA A 730 28.75 -63.29 -2.16
C ALA A 730 29.08 -64.26 -3.31
N GLN A 731 29.29 -63.74 -4.52
CA GLN A 731 29.72 -64.51 -5.70
C GLN A 731 31.03 -65.26 -5.42
N THR A 732 32.09 -64.54 -5.07
CA THR A 732 33.41 -65.15 -4.80
C THR A 732 33.34 -66.19 -3.67
N LYS A 733 32.48 -66.01 -2.66
CA LYS A 733 32.27 -67.02 -1.62
C LYS A 733 31.62 -68.29 -2.17
N GLY A 734 30.55 -68.16 -2.97
CA GLY A 734 29.89 -69.29 -3.63
C GLY A 734 30.80 -70.04 -4.58
N GLU A 735 31.58 -69.32 -5.40
CA GLU A 735 32.55 -69.91 -6.34
C GLU A 735 33.64 -70.74 -5.62
N ASN A 736 34.12 -70.26 -4.46
CA ASN A 736 35.10 -70.98 -3.64
C ASN A 736 34.50 -72.25 -2.99
N ASN A 737 33.25 -72.19 -2.51
CA ASN A 737 32.55 -73.37 -1.99
C ASN A 737 32.38 -74.44 -3.09
N ILE A 738 31.86 -74.05 -4.26
CA ILE A 738 31.67 -74.95 -5.42
C ILE A 738 33.01 -75.59 -5.84
N GLU A 739 34.11 -74.82 -5.84
CA GLU A 739 35.44 -75.34 -6.18
C GLU A 739 36.00 -76.30 -5.11
N LYS A 740 35.63 -76.15 -3.84
CA LYS A 740 35.97 -77.10 -2.77
C LYS A 740 35.31 -78.47 -3.02
N GLU A 741 34.04 -78.50 -3.42
CA GLU A 741 33.35 -79.77 -3.69
C GLU A 741 33.92 -80.56 -4.88
N VAL A 742 34.56 -79.87 -5.85
CA VAL A 742 35.38 -80.54 -6.88
C VAL A 742 36.60 -81.20 -6.25
N LYS A 743 37.37 -80.48 -5.43
CA LYS A 743 38.60 -80.99 -4.79
C LYS A 743 38.34 -82.15 -3.82
N ASP A 744 37.24 -82.10 -3.07
CA ASP A 744 36.81 -83.21 -2.22
C ASP A 744 36.40 -84.45 -3.05
N SER A 745 35.88 -84.24 -4.27
CA SER A 745 35.57 -85.31 -5.22
C SER A 745 36.83 -85.90 -5.86
N GLU A 746 37.80 -85.07 -6.26
CA GLU A 746 39.12 -85.49 -6.78
C GLU A 746 39.87 -86.33 -5.72
N LEU A 747 39.85 -85.90 -4.45
CA LEU A 747 40.37 -86.66 -3.32
C LEU A 747 39.68 -88.02 -3.17
N GLN A 748 38.35 -88.07 -3.24
CA GLN A 748 37.62 -89.34 -3.10
C GLN A 748 37.86 -90.29 -4.30
N ASP A 749 38.07 -89.77 -5.51
CA ASP A 749 38.48 -90.56 -6.68
C ASP A 749 39.85 -91.21 -6.46
N ALA A 750 40.84 -90.41 -6.02
CA ALA A 750 42.18 -90.89 -5.69
C ALA A 750 42.17 -91.95 -4.58
N LYS A 751 41.30 -91.80 -3.56
CA LYS A 751 41.09 -92.82 -2.52
C LYS A 751 40.53 -94.12 -3.09
N ASN A 752 39.47 -94.05 -3.89
CA ASN A 752 38.85 -95.26 -4.47
C ASN A 752 39.82 -95.98 -5.43
N LYS A 753 40.56 -95.23 -6.24
CA LYS A 753 41.66 -95.74 -7.07
C LYS A 753 42.72 -96.45 -6.22
N GLY A 754 43.19 -95.80 -5.16
CA GLY A 754 44.23 -96.33 -4.28
C GLY A 754 43.80 -97.62 -3.59
N LYS A 755 42.58 -97.68 -3.05
CA LYS A 755 42.04 -98.91 -2.45
C LYS A 755 42.04 -100.08 -3.44
N LYS A 756 41.47 -99.86 -4.63
CA LYS A 756 41.39 -100.89 -5.68
C LYS A 756 42.78 -101.38 -6.11
N GLU A 757 43.72 -100.46 -6.34
CA GLU A 757 45.10 -100.84 -6.66
C GLU A 757 45.83 -101.59 -5.52
N LEU A 758 45.42 -101.41 -4.27
CA LEU A 758 45.95 -102.14 -3.13
C LEU A 758 45.29 -103.53 -2.97
N GLU A 759 43.99 -103.64 -3.23
CA GLU A 759 43.26 -104.92 -3.29
C GLU A 759 43.80 -105.82 -4.41
N ASP A 760 43.98 -105.27 -5.61
CA ASP A 760 44.58 -105.97 -6.76
C ASP A 760 46.03 -106.38 -6.46
N LYS A 761 46.82 -105.54 -5.77
CA LYS A 761 48.17 -105.89 -5.28
C LYS A 761 48.11 -107.05 -4.30
N ALA A 762 47.32 -106.95 -3.24
CA ALA A 762 47.24 -107.95 -2.18
C ALA A 762 46.83 -109.31 -2.75
N LYS A 763 45.84 -109.34 -3.66
CA LYS A 763 45.43 -110.54 -4.40
C LYS A 763 46.59 -111.12 -5.22
N SER A 764 47.24 -110.30 -6.04
CA SER A 764 48.38 -110.73 -6.87
C SER A 764 49.53 -111.31 -6.04
N THR A 765 49.85 -110.69 -4.90
CA THR A 765 50.86 -111.19 -3.95
C THR A 765 50.44 -112.53 -3.33
N LYS A 766 49.18 -112.71 -2.91
CA LYS A 766 48.69 -114.01 -2.41
C LYS A 766 48.72 -115.11 -3.47
N ASP A 767 48.34 -114.78 -4.71
CA ASP A 767 48.41 -115.67 -5.87
C ASP A 767 49.87 -116.03 -6.25
N ALA A 768 50.85 -115.22 -5.83
CA ALA A 768 52.27 -115.52 -5.96
C ALA A 768 52.78 -116.42 -4.80
N ILE A 769 52.36 -116.17 -3.56
CA ILE A 769 52.68 -117.00 -2.38
C ILE A 769 52.27 -118.46 -2.59
N ASP A 770 51.10 -118.72 -3.20
CA ASP A 770 50.67 -120.09 -3.51
C ASP A 770 51.64 -120.85 -4.42
N LYS A 771 52.29 -120.14 -5.36
CA LYS A 771 53.19 -120.70 -6.37
C LYS A 771 54.60 -120.97 -5.83
N LEU A 772 54.92 -120.50 -4.63
CA LEU A 772 56.19 -120.82 -3.96
C LEU A 772 56.27 -122.31 -3.62
N VAL A 773 57.45 -122.90 -3.79
CA VAL A 773 57.74 -124.31 -3.46
C VAL A 773 58.69 -124.38 -2.26
N GLY A 774 58.70 -125.50 -1.53
CA GLY A 774 59.51 -125.67 -0.31
C GLY A 774 58.97 -124.97 0.95
N LEU A 775 57.93 -124.15 0.84
CA LEU A 775 57.10 -123.74 1.98
C LEU A 775 55.97 -124.74 2.21
N SER A 776 55.65 -124.99 3.48
CA SER A 776 54.44 -125.67 3.92
C SER A 776 53.19 -124.80 3.75
N ASP A 777 52.02 -125.43 3.75
CA ASP A 777 50.74 -124.72 3.68
C ASP A 777 50.50 -123.81 4.89
N GLU A 778 51.08 -124.12 6.06
CA GLU A 778 50.99 -123.29 7.26
C GLU A 778 51.85 -122.02 7.15
N GLU A 779 53.07 -122.11 6.58
CA GLU A 779 53.91 -120.95 6.29
C GLU A 779 53.24 -120.03 5.25
N LYS A 780 52.65 -120.62 4.19
CA LYS A 780 51.86 -119.87 3.19
C LYS A 780 50.63 -119.19 3.80
N ALA A 781 49.89 -119.89 4.66
CA ALA A 781 48.71 -119.33 5.33
C ALA A 781 49.08 -118.14 6.24
N LYS A 782 50.18 -118.25 7.01
CA LYS A 782 50.71 -117.15 7.82
C LYS A 782 51.11 -115.94 6.96
N GLY A 783 51.82 -116.19 5.86
CA GLY A 783 52.18 -115.15 4.89
C GLY A 783 50.95 -114.41 4.33
N LYS A 784 49.93 -115.16 3.89
CA LYS A 784 48.67 -114.60 3.39
C LYS A 784 47.91 -113.78 4.44
N ALA A 785 47.89 -114.23 5.70
CA ALA A 785 47.22 -113.53 6.79
C ALA A 785 47.89 -112.17 7.13
N GLU A 786 49.22 -112.08 7.03
CA GLU A 786 49.90 -110.78 7.20
C GLU A 786 49.64 -109.85 6.00
N ILE A 787 49.52 -110.37 4.77
CA ILE A 787 49.05 -109.58 3.61
C ILE A 787 47.61 -109.07 3.81
N ASP A 788 46.71 -109.85 4.42
CA ASP A 788 45.36 -109.38 4.78
C ASP A 788 45.39 -108.23 5.80
N LYS A 789 46.21 -108.36 6.84
CA LYS A 789 46.40 -107.33 7.88
C LYS A 789 47.05 -106.05 7.32
N LEU A 790 47.99 -106.17 6.39
CA LEU A 790 48.57 -105.02 5.66
C LEU A 790 47.54 -104.38 4.71
N LEU A 791 46.67 -105.17 4.07
CA LEU A 791 45.57 -104.66 3.24
C LEU A 791 44.58 -103.86 4.10
N GLU A 792 44.09 -104.42 5.20
CA GLU A 792 43.18 -103.72 6.14
C GLU A 792 43.77 -102.41 6.66
N THR A 793 45.06 -102.42 7.02
CA THR A 793 45.80 -101.24 7.48
C THR A 793 45.91 -100.18 6.37
N GLY A 794 46.35 -100.58 5.17
CA GLY A 794 46.53 -99.67 4.03
C GLY A 794 45.21 -99.07 3.52
N LEU A 795 44.14 -99.87 3.42
CA LEU A 795 42.79 -99.39 3.09
C LEU A 795 42.30 -98.36 4.11
N THR A 796 42.57 -98.59 5.39
CA THR A 796 42.23 -97.67 6.49
C THR A 796 43.02 -96.36 6.40
N ASN A 797 44.31 -96.42 6.05
CA ASN A 797 45.15 -95.23 5.92
C ASN A 797 44.76 -94.40 4.68
N ILE A 798 44.57 -95.04 3.52
CA ILE A 798 44.12 -94.37 2.29
C ILE A 798 42.77 -93.66 2.51
N GLN A 799 41.83 -94.27 3.24
CA GLN A 799 40.56 -93.61 3.57
C GLN A 799 40.76 -92.33 4.41
N LYS A 800 41.77 -92.29 5.28
CA LYS A 800 42.07 -91.17 6.17
C LYS A 800 42.87 -90.04 5.52
N SER A 801 43.49 -90.25 4.36
CA SER A 801 44.34 -89.24 3.69
C SER A 801 43.59 -87.92 3.45
N GLU A 802 44.24 -86.79 3.72
CA GLU A 802 43.62 -85.45 3.64
C GLU A 802 43.73 -84.82 2.25
N ASN A 803 44.53 -85.41 1.36
CA ASN A 803 44.73 -84.98 -0.04
C ASN A 803 45.22 -86.16 -0.90
N GLU A 804 45.18 -86.00 -2.23
CA GLU A 804 45.57 -87.05 -3.20
C GLU A 804 47.02 -87.51 -3.03
N THR A 805 47.92 -86.59 -2.70
CA THR A 805 49.36 -86.89 -2.54
C THR A 805 49.58 -87.83 -1.37
N ASP A 806 48.86 -87.65 -0.26
CA ASP A 806 48.93 -88.54 0.89
C ASP A 806 48.24 -89.89 0.63
N ALA A 807 47.16 -89.93 -0.15
CA ALA A 807 46.56 -91.20 -0.61
C ALA A 807 47.56 -92.00 -1.48
N GLY A 808 48.31 -91.32 -2.36
CA GLY A 808 49.37 -91.91 -3.17
C GLY A 808 50.58 -92.40 -2.35
N LYS A 809 50.95 -91.69 -1.26
CA LYS A 809 51.99 -92.14 -0.32
C LYS A 809 51.56 -93.43 0.39
N GLU A 810 50.39 -93.45 1.02
CA GLU A 810 49.90 -94.61 1.78
C GLU A 810 49.73 -95.84 0.90
N LEU A 811 49.26 -95.66 -0.34
CA LEU A 811 49.24 -96.70 -1.37
C LEU A 811 50.64 -97.28 -1.65
N THR A 812 51.64 -96.41 -1.81
CA THR A 812 53.02 -96.81 -2.14
C THR A 812 53.67 -97.54 -0.96
N THR A 813 53.52 -97.02 0.26
CA THR A 813 53.98 -97.66 1.50
C THR A 813 53.37 -99.05 1.68
N SER A 814 52.04 -99.16 1.53
CA SER A 814 51.31 -100.42 1.72
C SER A 814 51.70 -101.47 0.67
N LYS A 815 51.88 -101.07 -0.60
CA LYS A 815 52.39 -101.94 -1.67
C LYS A 815 53.80 -102.46 -1.36
N GLY A 816 54.69 -101.60 -0.85
CA GLY A 816 56.05 -101.96 -0.45
C GLY A 816 56.08 -102.98 0.70
N GLN A 817 55.29 -102.76 1.75
CA GLN A 817 55.18 -103.70 2.87
C GLN A 817 54.70 -105.10 2.43
N MET A 818 53.79 -105.17 1.45
CA MET A 818 53.35 -106.45 0.86
C MET A 818 54.45 -107.14 0.04
N ASP A 819 55.31 -106.38 -0.64
CA ASP A 819 56.49 -106.92 -1.33
C ASP A 819 57.55 -107.42 -0.36
N ASP A 820 57.78 -106.72 0.76
CA ASP A 820 58.72 -107.16 1.80
C ASP A 820 58.32 -108.52 2.42
N VAL A 821 57.02 -108.71 2.73
CA VAL A 821 56.48 -110.00 3.19
C VAL A 821 56.68 -111.10 2.15
N TYR A 822 56.43 -110.81 0.87
CA TYR A 822 56.65 -111.77 -0.21
C TYR A 822 58.13 -112.14 -0.38
N ASN A 823 59.02 -111.15 -0.37
CA ASN A 823 60.47 -111.35 -0.50
C ASN A 823 61.06 -112.14 0.69
N GLY A 824 60.52 -111.95 1.89
CA GLY A 824 60.82 -112.80 3.06
C GLY A 824 60.45 -114.27 2.80
N LEU A 825 59.21 -114.52 2.35
CA LEU A 825 58.73 -115.87 2.03
C LEU A 825 59.50 -116.53 0.87
N VAL A 826 59.94 -115.76 -0.12
CA VAL A 826 60.85 -116.23 -1.18
C VAL A 826 62.21 -116.62 -0.59
N THR A 827 62.71 -115.91 0.41
CA THR A 827 63.98 -116.21 1.07
C THR A 827 63.89 -117.50 1.89
N ASP A 828 62.84 -117.67 2.70
CA ASP A 828 62.62 -118.91 3.45
C ASP A 828 62.26 -120.09 2.53
N SER A 829 61.52 -119.87 1.43
CA SER A 829 61.29 -120.86 0.37
C SER A 829 62.62 -121.42 -0.16
N ASN A 830 63.54 -120.55 -0.60
CA ASN A 830 64.85 -120.98 -1.11
C ASN A 830 65.69 -121.71 -0.05
N LYS A 831 65.66 -121.25 1.18
CA LYS A 831 66.36 -121.87 2.33
C LYS A 831 65.81 -123.26 2.67
N ASN A 832 64.49 -123.43 2.71
CA ASN A 832 63.84 -124.72 2.94
C ASN A 832 64.13 -125.70 1.78
N ILE A 833 64.17 -125.21 0.53
CA ILE A 833 64.61 -126.00 -0.64
C ILE A 833 66.06 -126.46 -0.48
N GLU A 834 66.98 -125.59 -0.05
CA GLU A 834 68.39 -125.97 0.10
C GLU A 834 68.57 -126.98 1.24
N GLN A 835 67.92 -126.78 2.40
CA GLN A 835 67.90 -127.76 3.48
C GLN A 835 67.30 -129.11 3.05
N ALA A 836 66.28 -129.11 2.18
CA ALA A 836 65.73 -130.33 1.61
C ALA A 836 66.71 -131.02 0.66
N LYS A 837 67.49 -130.28 -0.15
CA LYS A 837 68.58 -130.84 -0.98
C LYS A 837 69.70 -131.41 -0.11
N GLU A 838 70.15 -130.70 0.91
CA GLU A 838 71.18 -131.15 1.86
C GLU A 838 70.74 -132.45 2.54
N LYS A 839 69.52 -132.48 3.08
CA LYS A 839 68.94 -133.69 3.71
C LYS A 839 68.80 -134.85 2.72
N ALA A 840 68.29 -134.60 1.51
CA ALA A 840 68.20 -135.63 0.48
C ALA A 840 69.58 -136.16 0.07
N THR A 841 70.59 -135.30 -0.02
CA THR A 841 71.99 -135.66 -0.31
C THR A 841 72.58 -136.50 0.82
N ALA A 842 72.31 -136.15 2.08
CA ALA A 842 72.73 -136.92 3.26
C ALA A 842 72.03 -138.30 3.31
N GLU A 843 70.73 -138.37 3.02
CA GLU A 843 69.99 -139.64 2.95
C GLU A 843 70.45 -140.53 1.79
N LEU A 844 70.75 -139.95 0.62
CA LEU A 844 71.34 -140.68 -0.52
C LEU A 844 72.75 -141.20 -0.18
N THR A 845 73.57 -140.38 0.49
CA THR A 845 74.91 -140.78 0.96
C THR A 845 74.82 -141.93 1.96
N LYS A 846 73.93 -141.83 2.96
CA LYS A 846 73.67 -142.90 3.93
C LYS A 846 73.19 -144.19 3.27
N LYS A 847 72.25 -144.12 2.31
CA LYS A 847 71.78 -145.28 1.53
C LYS A 847 72.89 -145.90 0.68
N ALA A 848 73.81 -145.09 0.14
CA ALA A 848 74.98 -145.59 -0.59
C ALA A 848 75.99 -146.29 0.34
N GLU A 849 76.14 -145.84 1.60
CA GLU A 849 76.95 -146.53 2.62
C GLU A 849 76.29 -147.81 3.14
N GLU A 850 74.96 -147.83 3.30
CA GLU A 850 74.20 -149.03 3.64
C GLU A 850 74.27 -150.08 2.52
N ALA A 851 74.14 -149.66 1.26
CA ALA A 851 74.33 -150.54 0.10
C ALA A 851 75.76 -151.11 0.01
N LYS A 852 76.79 -150.30 0.30
CA LYS A 852 78.19 -150.76 0.38
C LYS A 852 78.43 -151.80 1.49
N LYS A 853 77.63 -151.81 2.57
CA LYS A 853 77.70 -152.85 3.61
C LYS A 853 77.01 -154.14 3.19
N ILE A 854 75.95 -154.05 2.39
CA ILE A 854 75.25 -155.23 1.85
C ILE A 854 76.10 -155.94 0.78
N SER A 855 76.87 -155.22 -0.05
CA SER A 855 77.76 -155.81 -1.05
C SER A 855 79.09 -156.38 -0.50
N VAL A 856 79.16 -156.66 0.80
CA VAL A 856 80.32 -157.24 1.51
C VAL A 856 79.90 -158.54 2.26
N ILE A 857 78.65 -158.97 2.08
CA ILE A 857 78.07 -160.24 2.52
C ILE A 857 77.83 -161.11 1.29
#